data_AF-A0A3N2RGB2-F1
#
_entry.id   AF-A0A3N2RGB2-F1
#
_cell.length_a   1.000
_cell.length_b   1.000
_cell.length_c   1.000
_cell.angle_alpha   90.00
_cell.angle_beta   90.00
_cell.angle_gamma   90.00
#
_symmetry.space_group_name_H-M   'P 1'
#
loop_
_entity.id
_entity.type
_entity.pdbx_description
1 polymer ?
#
loop_
_entity_poly.entity_id
_entity_poly.type
_entity_poly.pdbx_seq_one_letter_code
_entity_poly.pdbx_strand_id
1 'polypeptide(L)'
;MSKLSLLALSMAIAAPAVAAPPSLFQLPPGQKNAAAAVVREQRVTLNPDALEKAIVERAMWIVTPSGQRLLARTSRHQFLPDGTLLWVGKVRVKDGSERTVMVASGKDASFGTLVSEDGAPLKLDTRKGTTYLIAPDPRFDAAAGAGAKGIKAAPDYVEAQPMLVGAQDALRTQAALAKAAGPVVDVFVGYTPGLATRYGSQSAALTRINYLVSVTNQAFIDSQVDARLRLVGTRQVTYSETNTNSDTLSALGDRSGVGPLQVLRDARRSSGADMLVIVRAFLTPEHGNCGLATVNGSNLGLYTTASADGANAAVSDGTDDNSSYYCSDTTFSHELGHNWGLVHDPDNSDKPGPFPYTYGWRRDLPGGGFFTLMAYSATGQSPAPYYSNPDIYLCKGQPCGDAGTANQARALRTTLRVASAFNQPLDPIIDLDGDGFADLVMQKDGEMAYVLYRGTYAARGGRQTMGAGFRLVAAGDFNGDHRTDLVWNSDARQLQIWIAQADGTFANTPRSYTSWDAIAAADLSGDGKADLLFTKPGETQMRVWVMNGTGTSSTKFFDITPGYRLVAARDFNGDGLVDLMWADADRRLQYWQNNGGTTFATVQTGLQYPQGWRLIGSGDFNNDNKADLAFNNDGALLLSAATVWTMDGGGRIGTQSISGPLLELLHSPVAVDRYGGATASMLWTSSLRDMWMSLNDGTGENYTTTSVLTYPAGSPGSFYRNYPAGWTVFTGAPLAP
;
A
#
# COMPACT_ATOMS: atom_id res chain seq x y z
N MET A 1 -32.62 84.94 -42.97
CA MET A 1 -32.44 84.61 -41.53
C MET A 1 -31.96 83.17 -41.45
N SER A 2 -30.64 82.96 -41.33
CA SER A 2 -29.92 82.40 -40.16
C SER A 2 -30.15 80.90 -39.92
N LYS A 3 -29.16 80.06 -40.27
CA LYS A 3 -28.22 79.35 -39.37
C LYS A 3 -28.87 78.35 -38.40
N LEU A 4 -28.51 77.07 -38.53
CA LEU A 4 -27.75 76.35 -37.48
C LEU A 4 -27.21 75.01 -38.03
N SER A 5 -25.89 74.85 -37.99
CA SER A 5 -25.16 73.59 -38.16
C SER A 5 -25.17 72.84 -36.81
N LEU A 6 -25.48 71.55 -36.80
CA LEU A 6 -25.18 70.67 -35.66
C LEU A 6 -24.16 69.62 -36.08
N LEU A 7 -22.95 69.75 -35.52
CA LEU A 7 -21.89 68.75 -35.51
C LEU A 7 -22.37 67.58 -34.62
N ALA A 8 -22.57 66.39 -35.19
CA ALA A 8 -22.71 65.16 -34.41
C ALA A 8 -21.32 64.52 -34.26
N LEU A 9 -20.72 64.71 -33.09
CA LEU A 9 -19.48 64.06 -32.68
C LEU A 9 -19.77 62.59 -32.40
N SER A 10 -19.30 61.68 -33.27
CA SER A 10 -19.33 60.24 -33.02
C SER A 10 -18.28 59.87 -31.97
N MET A 11 -18.68 59.80 -30.70
CA MET A 11 -17.90 59.10 -29.67
C MET A 11 -17.98 57.59 -29.94
N ALA A 12 -16.92 57.03 -30.52
CA ALA A 12 -16.69 55.60 -30.47
C ALA A 12 -16.38 55.23 -29.01
N ILE A 13 -17.34 54.63 -28.33
CA ILE A 13 -17.10 53.95 -27.05
C ILE A 13 -16.25 52.73 -27.38
N ALA A 14 -14.96 52.80 -27.09
CA ALA A 14 -14.09 51.63 -27.09
C ALA A 14 -14.67 50.65 -26.06
N ALA A 15 -15.11 49.47 -26.53
CA ALA A 15 -15.41 48.36 -25.64
C ALA A 15 -14.17 48.11 -24.75
N PRO A 16 -14.34 47.90 -23.43
CA PRO A 16 -13.20 47.59 -22.58
C PRO A 16 -12.52 46.35 -23.14
N ALA A 17 -11.21 46.44 -23.38
CA ALA A 17 -10.41 45.30 -23.80
C ALA A 17 -10.62 44.19 -22.75
N VAL A 18 -11.28 43.10 -23.15
CA VAL A 18 -11.44 41.93 -22.29
C VAL A 18 -10.03 41.45 -21.96
N ALA A 19 -9.64 41.56 -20.70
CA ALA A 19 -8.34 41.10 -20.24
C ALA A 19 -8.17 39.63 -20.64
N ALA A 20 -7.08 39.30 -21.33
CA ALA A 20 -6.84 37.93 -21.74
C ALA A 20 -6.78 37.04 -20.49
N PRO A 21 -7.44 35.86 -20.49
CA PRO A 21 -7.52 35.04 -19.29
C PRO A 21 -6.12 34.69 -18.76
N PRO A 22 -5.95 34.53 -17.43
CA PRO A 22 -4.64 34.29 -16.84
C PRO A 22 -4.07 32.96 -17.33
N SER A 23 -2.78 32.95 -17.71
CA SER A 23 -2.04 31.73 -18.01
C SER A 23 -1.43 31.14 -16.75
N LEU A 24 -1.22 29.83 -16.75
CA LEU A 24 -0.58 29.05 -15.69
C LEU A 24 0.75 29.68 -15.23
N PHE A 25 1.51 30.22 -16.17
CA PHE A 25 2.81 30.83 -15.91
C PHE A 25 2.76 32.34 -16.09
N GLN A 26 3.51 33.03 -15.23
CA GLN A 26 3.92 34.41 -15.37
C GLN A 26 5.44 34.46 -15.50
N LEU A 27 5.93 35.39 -16.33
CA LEU A 27 7.36 35.67 -16.38
C LEU A 27 7.74 36.60 -15.22
N PRO A 28 8.95 36.44 -14.66
CA PRO A 28 9.49 37.41 -13.73
C PRO A 28 9.48 38.83 -14.33
N PRO A 29 9.27 39.88 -13.51
CA PRO A 29 9.29 41.26 -13.98
C PRO A 29 10.55 41.56 -14.82
N GLY A 30 10.36 42.08 -16.04
CA GLY A 30 11.45 42.43 -16.97
C GLY A 30 11.89 41.33 -17.94
N GLN A 31 11.38 40.09 -17.83
CA GLN A 31 11.60 39.06 -18.84
C GLN A 31 10.52 39.07 -19.94
N LYS A 32 10.92 38.85 -21.19
CA LYS A 32 10.03 38.66 -22.34
C LYS A 32 10.11 37.20 -22.83
N ASN A 33 9.05 36.71 -23.46
CA ASN A 33 9.08 35.43 -24.17
C ASN A 33 10.20 35.48 -25.23
N ALA A 34 11.13 34.53 -25.18
CA ALA A 34 12.20 34.43 -26.14
C ALA A 34 11.70 33.74 -27.41
N ALA A 35 12.28 34.08 -28.57
CA ALA A 35 12.04 33.30 -29.78
C ALA A 35 12.51 31.85 -29.55
N ALA A 36 11.72 30.88 -30.03
CA ALA A 36 11.84 29.44 -29.75
C ALA A 36 13.24 28.82 -30.00
N ALA A 37 14.13 29.51 -30.72
CA ALA A 37 15.44 29.01 -31.10
C ALA A 37 16.55 29.16 -30.03
N VAL A 38 16.32 29.82 -28.88
CA VAL A 38 17.45 30.26 -28.00
C VAL A 38 17.34 29.87 -26.51
N VAL A 39 16.17 29.47 -25.98
CA VAL A 39 16.02 29.24 -24.51
C VAL A 39 15.49 27.83 -24.20
N ARG A 40 16.39 26.96 -23.71
CA ARG A 40 16.09 25.58 -23.25
C ARG A 40 15.32 25.55 -21.93
N GLU A 41 15.65 26.46 -21.02
CA GLU A 41 15.04 26.57 -19.69
C GLU A 41 14.62 28.02 -19.46
N GLN A 42 13.34 28.24 -19.17
CA GLN A 42 12.79 29.55 -18.89
C GLN A 42 12.31 29.60 -17.45
N ARG A 43 12.79 30.58 -16.67
CA ARG A 43 12.29 30.81 -15.32
C ARG A 43 10.84 31.27 -15.38
N VAL A 44 9.98 30.64 -14.60
CA VAL A 44 8.55 30.95 -14.52
C VAL A 44 8.09 31.02 -13.08
N THR A 45 7.06 31.82 -12.82
CA THR A 45 6.29 31.79 -11.58
C THR A 45 4.89 31.30 -11.90
N LEU A 46 4.31 30.53 -10.98
CA LEU A 46 2.92 30.11 -11.13
C LEU A 46 1.96 31.24 -10.88
N ASN A 47 0.87 31.23 -11.63
CA ASN A 47 -0.21 32.17 -11.50
C ASN A 47 -1.33 31.55 -10.65
N PRO A 48 -1.51 31.96 -9.39
CA PRO A 48 -2.54 31.40 -8.52
C PRO A 48 -3.95 31.61 -9.10
N ASP A 49 -4.22 32.75 -9.74
CA ASP A 49 -5.51 33.04 -10.37
C ASP A 49 -5.82 32.06 -11.52
N ALA A 50 -4.79 31.57 -12.22
CA ALA A 50 -4.95 30.59 -13.29
C ALA A 50 -5.30 29.21 -12.73
N LEU A 51 -4.74 28.83 -11.58
CA LEU A 51 -5.05 27.56 -10.91
C LEU A 51 -6.47 27.58 -10.32
N GLU A 52 -6.89 28.68 -9.70
CA GLU A 52 -8.27 28.85 -9.21
C GLU A 52 -9.28 28.79 -10.37
N LYS A 53 -9.02 29.52 -11.46
CA LYS A 53 -9.85 29.44 -12.66
C LYS A 53 -9.84 28.06 -13.30
N ALA A 54 -8.72 27.33 -13.29
CA ALA A 54 -8.68 25.97 -13.83
C ALA A 54 -9.67 25.02 -13.16
N ILE A 55 -9.96 25.26 -11.88
CA ILE A 55 -10.94 24.51 -11.10
C ILE A 55 -12.36 24.96 -11.47
N VAL A 56 -12.61 26.27 -11.43
CA VAL A 56 -13.96 26.85 -11.65
C VAL A 56 -14.43 26.73 -13.11
N GLU A 57 -13.57 27.12 -14.05
CA GLU A 57 -13.86 27.16 -15.50
C GLU A 57 -13.61 25.78 -16.16
N ARG A 58 -13.12 24.78 -15.40
CA ARG A 58 -12.72 23.45 -15.89
C ARG A 58 -11.74 23.50 -17.07
N ALA A 59 -10.95 24.56 -17.18
CA ALA A 59 -9.91 24.68 -18.19
C ALA A 59 -8.83 25.69 -17.77
N MET A 60 -7.61 25.46 -18.24
CA MET A 60 -6.43 26.24 -17.88
C MET A 60 -5.67 26.68 -19.12
N TRP A 61 -5.30 27.96 -19.19
CA TRP A 61 -4.44 28.45 -20.25
C TRP A 61 -2.97 28.22 -19.90
N ILE A 62 -2.20 27.65 -20.82
CA ILE A 62 -0.76 27.45 -20.69
C ILE A 62 -0.08 28.32 -21.75
N VAL A 63 0.88 29.14 -21.33
CA VAL A 63 1.74 29.88 -22.26
C VAL A 63 3.06 29.12 -22.38
N THR A 64 3.38 28.68 -23.59
CA THR A 64 4.64 28.00 -23.91
C THR A 64 5.81 28.99 -23.92
N PRO A 65 7.07 28.52 -23.91
CA PRO A 65 8.24 29.42 -24.01
C PRO A 65 8.25 30.26 -25.30
N SER A 66 7.68 29.73 -26.38
CA SER A 66 7.49 30.45 -27.65
C SER A 66 6.44 31.57 -27.59
N GLY A 67 5.78 31.76 -26.44
CA GLY A 67 4.76 32.78 -26.21
C GLY A 67 3.35 32.41 -26.66
N GLN A 68 3.12 31.14 -26.97
CA GLN A 68 1.85 30.67 -27.51
C GLN A 68 0.92 30.12 -26.43
N ARG A 69 -0.39 30.30 -26.64
CA ARG A 69 -1.44 29.93 -25.67
C ARG A 69 -2.12 28.61 -26.04
N LEU A 70 -2.07 27.65 -25.14
CA LEU A 70 -2.78 26.37 -25.21
C LEU A 70 -3.88 26.31 -24.17
N LEU A 71 -5.04 25.76 -24.51
CA LEU A 71 -6.13 25.52 -23.57
C LEU A 71 -6.12 24.05 -23.15
N ALA A 72 -5.86 23.82 -21.87
CA ALA A 72 -5.88 22.50 -21.26
C ALA A 72 -7.20 22.30 -20.51
N ARG A 73 -8.03 21.35 -20.94
CA ARG A 73 -9.31 21.04 -20.27
C ARG A 73 -9.05 20.21 -19.02
N THR A 74 -9.57 20.63 -17.87
CA THR A 74 -9.42 19.91 -16.61
C THR A 74 -10.09 18.54 -16.71
N SER A 75 -9.33 17.49 -16.46
CA SER A 75 -9.84 16.11 -16.36
C SER A 75 -10.09 15.73 -14.91
N ARG A 76 -9.13 16.00 -14.03
CA ARG A 76 -9.27 15.82 -12.58
C ARG A 76 -8.37 16.80 -11.83
N HIS A 77 -8.74 17.08 -10.58
CA HIS A 77 -7.87 17.78 -9.65
C HIS A 77 -8.11 17.26 -8.23
N GLN A 78 -7.12 17.42 -7.36
CA GLN A 78 -7.18 17.03 -5.96
C GLN A 78 -6.36 18.01 -5.13
N PHE A 79 -6.94 18.51 -4.04
CA PHE A 79 -6.18 19.17 -2.98
C PHE A 79 -5.77 18.14 -1.94
N LEU A 80 -4.49 18.15 -1.58
CA LEU A 80 -3.93 17.27 -0.56
C LEU A 80 -3.85 17.99 0.79
N PRO A 81 -3.84 17.25 1.92
CA PRO A 81 -3.77 17.83 3.27
C PRO A 81 -2.54 18.73 3.50
N ASP A 82 -1.45 18.50 2.77
CA ASP A 82 -0.23 19.31 2.83
C ASP A 82 -0.31 20.63 2.02
N GLY A 83 -1.46 20.90 1.40
CA GLY A 83 -1.70 22.09 0.58
C GLY A 83 -1.31 21.93 -0.89
N THR A 84 -0.81 20.77 -1.31
CA THR A 84 -0.49 20.51 -2.72
C THR A 84 -1.75 20.38 -3.56
N LEU A 85 -1.83 21.13 -4.66
CA LEU A 85 -2.80 20.92 -5.73
C LEU A 85 -2.21 19.98 -6.78
N LEU A 86 -2.83 18.81 -6.93
CA LEU A 86 -2.62 17.93 -8.08
C LEU A 86 -3.68 18.24 -9.14
N TRP A 87 -3.25 18.58 -10.34
CA TRP A 87 -4.13 18.90 -11.45
C TRP A 87 -3.73 18.13 -12.70
N VAL A 88 -4.71 17.55 -13.39
CA VAL A 88 -4.51 16.84 -14.66
C VAL A 88 -5.53 17.32 -15.68
N GLY A 89 -5.05 17.58 -16.88
CA GLY A 89 -5.89 17.99 -18.00
C GLY A 89 -5.50 17.37 -19.34
N LYS A 90 -6.28 17.72 -20.35
CA LYS A 90 -6.07 17.31 -21.74
C LYS A 90 -5.89 18.54 -22.63
N VAL A 91 -4.82 18.55 -23.43
CA VAL A 91 -4.54 19.57 -24.43
C VAL A 91 -4.71 18.96 -25.82
N ARG A 92 -5.46 19.62 -26.69
CA ARG A 92 -5.51 19.27 -28.11
C ARG A 92 -4.38 19.99 -28.84
N VAL A 93 -3.47 19.23 -29.45
CA VAL A 93 -2.29 19.75 -30.16
C VAL A 93 -2.56 19.87 -31.68
N LYS A 94 -1.64 20.47 -32.43
CA LYS A 94 -1.80 20.83 -33.86
C LYS A 94 -2.16 19.65 -34.76
N ASP A 95 -1.64 18.47 -34.49
CA ASP A 95 -1.92 17.25 -35.26
C ASP A 95 -3.36 16.72 -35.05
N GLY A 96 -4.14 17.39 -34.20
CA GLY A 96 -5.54 17.09 -33.91
C GLY A 96 -5.73 16.09 -32.77
N SER A 97 -4.66 15.53 -32.22
CA SER A 97 -4.70 14.56 -31.14
C SER A 97 -4.70 15.22 -29.75
N GLU A 98 -5.10 14.46 -28.73
CA GLU A 98 -5.12 14.92 -27.34
C GLU A 98 -3.93 14.37 -26.55
N ARG A 99 -3.34 15.23 -25.71
CA ARG A 99 -2.21 14.93 -24.82
C ARG A 99 -2.59 15.17 -23.37
N THR A 100 -2.15 14.28 -22.48
CA THR A 100 -2.27 14.50 -21.02
C THR A 100 -1.26 15.53 -20.57
N VAL A 101 -1.69 16.45 -19.73
CA VAL A 101 -0.81 17.39 -19.01
C VAL A 101 -1.08 17.28 -17.52
N MET A 102 -0.03 17.36 -16.71
CA MET A 102 -0.06 17.19 -15.27
C MET A 102 0.71 18.30 -14.59
N VAL A 103 0.15 18.84 -13.51
CA VAL A 103 0.78 19.86 -12.68
C VAL A 103 0.56 19.51 -11.22
N ALA A 104 1.64 19.48 -10.45
CA ALA A 104 1.60 19.51 -8.99
C ALA A 104 2.12 20.88 -8.54
N SER A 105 1.31 21.62 -7.79
CA SER A 105 1.67 22.93 -7.26
C SER A 105 1.49 22.94 -5.75
N GLY A 106 2.60 23.06 -5.02
CA GLY A 106 2.60 23.25 -3.57
C GLY A 106 3.02 24.66 -3.19
N LYS A 107 3.29 24.86 -1.91
CA LYS A 107 3.66 26.16 -1.34
C LYS A 107 4.95 26.74 -1.94
N ASP A 108 5.98 25.89 -2.06
CA ASP A 108 7.35 26.34 -2.39
C ASP A 108 7.85 25.82 -3.75
N ALA A 109 7.11 24.93 -4.42
CA ALA A 109 7.58 24.27 -5.63
C ALA A 109 6.44 23.84 -6.54
N SER A 110 6.78 23.54 -7.79
CA SER A 110 5.84 22.96 -8.73
C SER A 110 6.52 22.12 -9.80
N PHE A 111 5.86 21.02 -10.13
CA PHE A 111 6.37 20.00 -11.04
C PHE A 111 5.28 19.64 -12.04
N GLY A 112 5.65 19.20 -13.22
CA GLY A 112 4.66 18.90 -14.24
C GLY A 112 5.20 18.37 -15.54
N THR A 113 4.36 17.61 -16.21
CA THR A 113 4.53 17.20 -17.60
C THR A 113 3.52 17.96 -18.45
N LEU A 114 4.01 18.68 -19.44
CA LEU A 114 3.25 19.59 -20.29
C LEU A 114 3.55 19.27 -21.76
N VAL A 115 2.91 20.00 -22.68
CA VAL A 115 3.16 19.87 -24.12
C VAL A 115 3.20 21.24 -24.80
N SER A 116 3.96 21.34 -25.88
CA SER A 116 3.92 22.45 -26.83
C SER A 116 2.77 22.28 -27.82
N GLU A 117 2.57 23.26 -28.69
CA GLU A 117 1.48 23.24 -29.68
C GLU A 117 1.64 22.15 -30.74
N ASP A 118 2.88 21.93 -31.14
CA ASP A 118 3.38 20.90 -32.04
C ASP A 118 3.45 19.51 -31.37
N GLY A 119 3.05 19.41 -30.10
CA GLY A 119 3.01 18.17 -29.35
C GLY A 119 4.35 17.76 -28.74
N ALA A 120 5.38 18.59 -28.85
CA ALA A 120 6.66 18.34 -28.20
C ALA A 120 6.47 18.40 -26.67
N PRO A 121 7.05 17.48 -25.91
CA PRO A 121 6.91 17.46 -24.46
C PRO A 121 7.54 18.72 -23.84
N LEU A 122 7.01 19.19 -22.72
CA LEU A 122 7.56 20.27 -21.91
C LEU A 122 7.58 19.82 -20.45
N LYS A 123 8.54 20.30 -19.65
CA LYS A 123 8.61 19.97 -18.22
C LYS A 123 8.51 21.22 -17.37
N LEU A 124 7.77 21.13 -16.28
CA LEU A 124 7.84 22.07 -15.17
C LEU A 124 8.69 21.44 -14.08
N ASP A 125 9.76 22.13 -13.67
CA ASP A 125 10.72 21.60 -12.71
C ASP A 125 11.18 22.70 -11.75
N THR A 126 11.01 22.49 -10.45
CA THR A 126 11.60 23.35 -9.43
C THR A 126 12.99 22.84 -9.06
N ARG A 127 13.98 23.72 -8.98
CA ARG A 127 15.33 23.41 -8.51
C ARG A 127 15.79 24.52 -7.57
N LYS A 128 16.23 24.16 -6.36
CA LYS A 128 16.69 25.12 -5.34
C LYS A 128 15.72 26.30 -5.16
N GLY A 129 14.42 26.00 -5.09
CA GLY A 129 13.34 26.98 -4.93
C GLY A 129 12.98 27.82 -6.17
N THR A 130 13.57 27.54 -7.33
CA THR A 130 13.24 28.24 -8.59
C THR A 130 12.58 27.30 -9.58
N THR A 131 11.43 27.71 -10.14
CA THR A 131 10.68 26.91 -11.12
C THR A 131 11.05 27.28 -12.55
N TYR A 132 11.24 26.25 -13.37
CA TYR A 132 11.62 26.36 -14.77
C TYR A 132 10.61 25.63 -15.66
N LEU A 133 10.24 26.27 -16.76
CA LEU A 133 9.60 25.63 -17.90
C LEU A 133 10.71 25.22 -18.88
N ILE A 134 10.83 23.92 -19.12
CA ILE A 134 11.94 23.30 -19.83
C ILE A 134 11.43 22.71 -21.15
N ALA A 135 12.12 23.04 -22.25
CA ALA A 135 11.87 22.51 -23.58
C ALA A 135 12.93 21.47 -24.01
N PRO A 136 12.55 20.42 -24.77
CA PRO A 136 13.44 19.46 -25.44
C PRO A 136 14.45 20.12 -26.39
N ASP A 137 15.62 19.50 -26.60
CA ASP A 137 16.53 19.84 -27.70
C ASP A 137 16.93 18.57 -28.47
N PRO A 138 16.43 18.39 -29.71
CA PRO A 138 16.66 17.18 -30.52
C PRO A 138 18.14 16.81 -30.75
N ARG A 139 19.08 17.75 -30.60
CA ARG A 139 20.53 17.49 -30.74
C ARG A 139 21.12 16.75 -29.54
N PHE A 140 20.47 16.82 -28.39
CA PHE A 140 20.87 16.16 -27.15
C PHE A 140 19.92 15.00 -26.80
N ASP A 141 18.77 14.88 -27.47
CA ASP A 141 17.74 13.86 -27.20
C ASP A 141 18.05 12.47 -27.79
N ALA A 142 19.13 12.35 -28.56
CA ALA A 142 19.46 11.18 -29.38
C ALA A 142 20.32 10.11 -28.68
N ALA A 143 20.60 10.22 -27.37
CA ALA A 143 21.64 9.42 -26.70
C ALA A 143 21.17 8.58 -25.49
N ALA A 144 20.00 7.95 -25.55
CA ALA A 144 19.66 6.89 -24.59
C ALA A 144 20.35 5.56 -24.97
N GLY A 145 21.64 5.43 -24.64
CA GLY A 145 22.36 4.16 -24.76
C GLY A 145 21.89 3.17 -23.70
N ALA A 146 21.51 1.97 -24.13
CA ALA A 146 21.16 0.85 -23.25
C ALA A 146 22.33 0.50 -22.31
N GLY A 147 22.06 0.44 -21.00
CA GLY A 147 23.01 -0.09 -19.99
C GLY A 147 23.77 0.92 -19.13
N ALA A 148 23.40 2.22 -19.11
CA ALA A 148 24.09 3.22 -18.27
C ALA A 148 23.46 3.38 -16.87
N LYS A 149 24.32 3.77 -15.90
CA LYS A 149 24.08 4.00 -14.45
C LYS A 149 23.09 5.15 -14.12
N GLY A 150 22.26 5.52 -15.09
CA GLY A 150 21.50 6.76 -15.29
C GLY A 150 21.45 7.08 -16.79
N ILE A 151 20.51 7.92 -17.25
CA ILE A 151 20.37 8.23 -18.69
C ILE A 151 21.31 9.40 -19.06
N LYS A 152 22.19 9.20 -20.06
CA LYS A 152 23.18 10.20 -20.51
C LYS A 152 22.60 11.13 -21.58
N ALA A 153 22.22 12.36 -21.20
CA ALA A 153 21.74 13.45 -22.07
C ALA A 153 20.52 13.12 -22.99
N ALA A 154 19.37 13.71 -22.62
CA ALA A 154 18.06 13.91 -23.28
C ALA A 154 17.07 14.19 -22.12
N PRO A 155 16.13 15.17 -22.08
CA PRO A 155 15.46 15.47 -20.82
C PRO A 155 14.48 14.40 -20.33
N ASP A 156 14.34 14.38 -19.00
CA ASP A 156 13.38 13.59 -18.24
C ASP A 156 11.92 14.08 -18.39
N TYR A 157 11.38 14.05 -19.59
CA TYR A 157 9.95 14.29 -19.76
C TYR A 157 9.26 13.03 -20.24
N VAL A 158 8.02 12.90 -19.78
CA VAL A 158 7.12 11.85 -20.21
C VAL A 158 6.39 12.34 -21.46
N GLU A 159 6.66 11.76 -22.62
CA GLU A 159 5.84 12.00 -23.81
C GLU A 159 4.53 11.21 -23.65
N ALA A 160 3.48 11.86 -23.15
CA ALA A 160 2.14 11.29 -23.21
C ALA A 160 1.78 11.12 -24.68
N GLN A 161 1.65 9.89 -25.16
CA GLN A 161 1.31 9.64 -26.55
C GLN A 161 -0.12 10.14 -26.86
N PRO A 162 -0.41 10.46 -28.14
CA PRO A 162 -1.77 10.78 -28.59
C PRO A 162 -2.78 9.72 -28.16
N MET A 163 -3.79 10.14 -27.39
CA MET A 163 -4.99 9.32 -27.19
C MET A 163 -5.82 9.35 -28.49
N LEU A 164 -5.47 8.48 -29.44
CA LEU A 164 -6.37 8.16 -30.55
C LEU A 164 -7.27 7.01 -30.09
N VAL A 165 -8.37 7.36 -29.42
CA VAL A 165 -9.40 6.38 -29.01
C VAL A 165 -10.66 6.67 -29.82
N GLY A 166 -11.19 5.67 -30.51
CA GLY A 166 -12.50 5.78 -31.13
C GLY A 166 -13.56 6.04 -30.05
N ALA A 167 -14.56 6.89 -30.34
CA ALA A 167 -15.56 7.31 -29.35
C ALA A 167 -16.28 6.13 -28.65
N GLN A 168 -16.40 4.98 -29.32
CA GLN A 168 -16.98 3.76 -28.76
C GLN A 168 -16.08 3.06 -27.74
N ASP A 169 -14.76 3.07 -27.93
CA ASP A 169 -13.81 2.46 -26.99
C ASP A 169 -13.66 3.33 -25.73
N ALA A 170 -13.70 4.66 -25.88
CA ALA A 170 -13.74 5.59 -24.75
C ALA A 170 -14.97 5.39 -23.86
N LEU A 171 -16.14 5.15 -24.45
CA LEU A 171 -17.39 4.84 -23.72
C LEU A 171 -17.34 3.48 -23.02
N ARG A 172 -16.70 2.47 -23.62
CA ARG A 172 -16.46 1.16 -22.97
C ARG A 172 -15.49 1.29 -21.80
N THR A 173 -14.44 2.10 -21.95
CA THR A 173 -13.48 2.41 -20.87
C THR A 173 -14.15 3.16 -19.71
N GLN A 174 -15.03 4.14 -20.00
CA GLN A 174 -15.78 4.86 -18.96
C GLN A 174 -16.76 3.95 -18.21
N ALA A 175 -17.41 3.01 -18.90
CA ALA A 175 -18.32 2.04 -18.29
C ALA A 175 -17.57 0.97 -17.47
N ALA A 176 -16.32 0.65 -17.83
CA ALA A 176 -15.45 -0.26 -17.07
C ALA A 176 -14.90 0.39 -15.79
N LEU A 177 -14.48 1.67 -15.86
CA LEU A 177 -14.01 2.46 -14.71
C LEU A 177 -15.11 2.76 -13.67
N ALA A 178 -16.38 2.58 -14.02
CA ALA A 178 -17.52 2.86 -13.16
C ALA A 178 -18.02 1.63 -12.36
N LYS A 179 -17.38 0.46 -12.52
CA LYS A 179 -17.86 -0.81 -11.95
C LYS A 179 -16.82 -1.40 -10.99
N ALA A 180 -17.12 -1.26 -9.69
CA ALA A 180 -16.29 -1.58 -8.52
C ALA A 180 -15.12 -0.61 -8.28
N ALA A 181 -14.83 -0.30 -7.01
CA ALA A 181 -13.64 0.47 -6.67
C ALA A 181 -12.42 -0.46 -6.80
N GLY A 182 -11.52 -0.16 -7.74
CA GLY A 182 -10.24 -0.87 -7.86
C GLY A 182 -9.39 -0.78 -6.58
N PRO A 183 -8.45 -1.72 -6.34
CA PRO A 183 -7.63 -1.72 -5.14
C PRO A 183 -6.88 -0.41 -4.95
N VAL A 184 -6.85 0.07 -3.70
CA VAL A 184 -6.02 1.20 -3.29
C VAL A 184 -4.80 0.65 -2.58
N VAL A 185 -3.63 0.82 -3.17
CA VAL A 185 -2.35 0.46 -2.54
C VAL A 185 -1.82 1.67 -1.80
N ASP A 186 -1.58 1.50 -0.51
CA ASP A 186 -1.05 2.55 0.36
C ASP A 186 0.47 2.57 0.35
N VAL A 187 1.06 3.75 0.17
CA VAL A 187 2.52 3.92 0.17
C VAL A 187 2.95 4.92 1.22
N PHE A 188 3.96 4.55 1.99
CA PHE A 188 4.69 5.46 2.84
C PHE A 188 5.99 5.86 2.16
N VAL A 189 6.29 7.16 2.11
CA VAL A 189 7.49 7.67 1.43
C VAL A 189 8.45 8.34 2.41
N GLY A 190 9.57 7.69 2.66
CA GLY A 190 10.74 8.32 3.27
C GLY A 190 11.45 9.23 2.29
N TYR A 191 12.07 10.30 2.78
CA TYR A 191 12.94 11.13 1.95
C TYR A 191 14.10 11.72 2.76
N THR A 192 15.16 12.12 2.08
CA THR A 192 16.38 12.60 2.74
C THR A 192 16.47 14.14 2.79
N PRO A 193 17.32 14.69 3.68
CA PRO A 193 17.70 16.11 3.63
C PRO A 193 18.29 16.56 2.29
N GLY A 194 18.99 15.67 1.57
CA GLY A 194 19.49 15.99 0.23
C GLY A 194 18.36 16.24 -0.77
N LEU A 195 17.27 15.46 -0.73
CA LEU A 195 16.10 15.71 -1.57
C LEU A 195 15.45 17.08 -1.27
N ALA A 196 15.30 17.43 0.01
CA ALA A 196 14.78 18.74 0.41
C ALA A 196 15.70 19.88 -0.08
N THR A 197 17.01 19.70 0.02
CA THR A 197 18.01 20.68 -0.44
C THR A 197 17.98 20.84 -1.97
N ARG A 198 17.83 19.73 -2.71
CA ARG A 198 17.72 19.73 -4.17
C ARG A 198 16.57 20.62 -4.65
N TYR A 199 15.41 20.48 -4.01
CA TYR A 199 14.22 21.21 -4.39
C TYR A 199 14.07 22.57 -3.68
N GLY A 200 14.82 22.81 -2.61
CA GLY A 200 14.96 24.09 -1.92
C GLY A 200 14.24 24.16 -0.57
N SER A 201 13.31 23.24 -0.28
CA SER A 201 12.65 23.14 1.02
C SER A 201 12.06 21.75 1.25
N GLN A 202 11.62 21.49 2.49
CA GLN A 202 10.85 20.29 2.82
C GLN A 202 9.52 20.25 2.05
N SER A 203 8.79 21.36 2.00
CA SER A 203 7.52 21.44 1.26
C SER A 203 7.72 21.22 -0.24
N ALA A 204 8.84 21.67 -0.80
CA ALA A 204 9.20 21.42 -2.18
C ALA A 204 9.41 19.92 -2.47
N ALA A 205 10.12 19.21 -1.59
CA ALA A 205 10.28 17.76 -1.69
C ALA A 205 8.95 17.00 -1.55
N LEU A 206 8.07 17.41 -0.63
CA LEU A 206 6.74 16.80 -0.51
C LEU A 206 5.90 17.00 -1.78
N THR A 207 5.94 18.21 -2.37
CA THR A 207 5.27 18.50 -3.64
C THR A 207 5.79 17.59 -4.76
N ARG A 208 7.10 17.31 -4.80
CA ARG A 208 7.71 16.38 -5.75
C ARG A 208 7.23 14.95 -5.53
N ILE A 209 7.19 14.47 -4.28
CA ILE A 209 6.69 13.12 -3.94
C ILE A 209 5.23 12.96 -4.39
N ASN A 210 4.38 13.95 -4.10
CA ASN A 210 2.98 13.95 -4.56
C ASN A 210 2.86 13.92 -6.09
N TYR A 211 3.76 14.62 -6.79
CA TYR A 211 3.83 14.57 -8.24
C TYR A 211 4.19 13.16 -8.74
N LEU A 212 5.20 12.50 -8.16
CA LEU A 212 5.60 11.14 -8.53
C LEU A 212 4.45 10.12 -8.31
N VAL A 213 3.74 10.21 -7.18
CA VAL A 213 2.53 9.39 -6.92
C VAL A 213 1.42 9.67 -7.94
N SER A 214 1.26 10.93 -8.37
CA SER A 214 0.32 11.29 -9.42
C SER A 214 0.71 10.69 -10.78
N VAL A 215 2.01 10.66 -11.10
CA VAL A 215 2.56 10.03 -12.32
C VAL A 215 2.25 8.52 -12.32
N THR A 216 2.43 7.83 -11.19
CA THR A 216 2.07 6.40 -11.07
C THR A 216 0.58 6.15 -11.28
N ASN A 217 -0.28 6.97 -10.66
CA ASN A 217 -1.73 6.89 -10.86
C ASN A 217 -2.13 7.17 -12.31
N GLN A 218 -1.44 8.09 -12.99
CA GLN A 218 -1.68 8.34 -14.41
C GLN A 218 -1.25 7.15 -15.27
N ALA A 219 -0.13 6.49 -14.94
CA ALA A 219 0.31 5.28 -15.62
C ALA A 219 -0.73 4.16 -15.49
N PHE A 220 -1.36 3.96 -14.32
CA PHE A 220 -2.46 3.01 -14.17
C PHE A 220 -3.64 3.32 -15.10
N ILE A 221 -4.11 4.57 -15.10
CA ILE A 221 -5.24 5.01 -15.93
C ILE A 221 -4.95 4.78 -17.41
N ASP A 222 -3.78 5.25 -17.89
CA ASP A 222 -3.43 5.16 -19.31
C ASP A 222 -3.15 3.71 -19.74
N SER A 223 -2.79 2.84 -18.79
CA SER A 223 -2.58 1.40 -19.03
C SER A 223 -3.86 0.56 -18.89
N GLN A 224 -5.01 1.18 -18.60
CA GLN A 224 -6.27 0.49 -18.28
C GLN A 224 -6.14 -0.51 -17.12
N VAL A 225 -5.45 -0.08 -16.07
CA VAL A 225 -5.38 -0.75 -14.77
C VAL A 225 -6.29 0.00 -13.81
N ASP A 226 -7.33 -0.67 -13.34
CA ASP A 226 -8.27 -0.11 -12.38
C ASP A 226 -7.72 -0.29 -10.96
N ALA A 227 -6.85 0.64 -10.55
CA ALA A 227 -6.23 0.69 -9.24
C ALA A 227 -5.75 2.12 -8.92
N ARG A 228 -5.46 2.39 -7.65
CA ARG A 228 -4.93 3.69 -7.19
C ARG A 228 -3.78 3.49 -6.21
N LEU A 229 -2.73 4.28 -6.36
CA LEU A 229 -1.69 4.46 -5.35
C LEU A 229 -2.07 5.66 -4.46
N ARG A 230 -2.09 5.48 -3.14
CA ARG A 230 -2.37 6.54 -2.17
C ARG A 230 -1.17 6.75 -1.25
N LEU A 231 -0.69 7.98 -1.18
CA LEU A 231 0.33 8.37 -0.21
C LEU A 231 -0.34 8.53 1.16
N VAL A 232 -0.01 7.66 2.11
CA VAL A 232 -0.58 7.69 3.47
C VAL A 232 0.31 8.41 4.47
N GLY A 233 1.59 8.60 4.14
CA GLY A 233 2.48 9.39 4.97
C GLY A 233 3.85 9.63 4.35
N THR A 234 4.57 10.59 4.93
CA THR A 234 5.95 10.87 4.57
C THR A 234 6.80 11.09 5.81
N ARG A 235 8.10 10.79 5.71
CA ARG A 235 9.05 11.03 6.79
C ARG A 235 10.40 11.46 6.26
N GLN A 236 10.89 12.61 6.70
CA GLN A 236 12.28 12.94 6.48
C GLN A 236 13.16 12.07 7.38
N VAL A 237 14.16 11.39 6.81
CA VAL A 237 15.09 10.54 7.54
C VAL A 237 16.53 10.94 7.24
N THR A 238 17.37 10.97 8.28
CA THR A 238 18.81 11.15 8.12
C THR A 238 19.41 9.84 7.63
N TYR A 239 19.74 9.78 6.35
CA TYR A 239 20.36 8.63 5.71
C TYR A 239 21.43 9.12 4.72
N SER A 240 22.49 8.35 4.51
CA SER A 240 23.60 8.78 3.66
C SER A 240 23.18 8.89 2.19
N GLU A 241 23.49 10.02 1.57
CA GLU A 241 23.32 10.22 0.12
C GLU A 241 24.35 9.45 -0.70
N THR A 242 25.44 8.96 -0.10
CA THR A 242 26.49 8.24 -0.86
C THR A 242 26.27 6.73 -0.87
N ASN A 243 25.26 6.22 -0.17
CA ASN A 243 24.94 4.79 -0.17
C ASN A 243 24.36 4.38 -1.53
N THR A 244 24.71 3.19 -1.99
CA THR A 244 24.13 2.65 -3.23
C THR A 244 22.63 2.39 -3.06
N ASN A 245 21.88 2.29 -4.15
CA ASN A 245 20.47 1.85 -4.06
C ASN A 245 20.36 0.40 -3.53
N SER A 246 21.38 -0.43 -3.71
CA SER A 246 21.45 -1.79 -3.14
C SER A 246 21.57 -1.77 -1.61
N ASP A 247 22.47 -0.94 -1.07
CA ASP A 247 22.62 -0.79 0.39
C ASP A 247 21.35 -0.21 1.01
N THR A 248 20.71 0.71 0.29
CA THR A 248 19.47 1.36 0.71
C THR A 248 18.31 0.38 0.74
N LEU A 249 18.11 -0.41 -0.33
CA LEU A 249 17.08 -1.44 -0.37
C LEU A 249 17.31 -2.50 0.72
N SER A 250 18.56 -2.90 0.95
CA SER A 250 18.91 -3.85 2.00
C SER A 250 18.59 -3.28 3.39
N ALA A 251 18.87 -2.00 3.63
CA ALA A 251 18.53 -1.33 4.88
C ALA A 251 17.00 -1.16 5.06
N LEU A 252 16.23 -1.00 3.99
CA LEU A 252 14.76 -1.00 4.06
C LEU A 252 14.19 -2.39 4.40
N GLY A 253 14.82 -3.47 3.93
CA GLY A 253 14.41 -4.85 4.21
C GLY A 253 14.97 -5.48 5.48
N ASP A 254 15.77 -4.73 6.27
CA ASP A 254 16.40 -5.23 7.49
C ASP A 254 15.36 -5.52 8.60
N ARG A 255 15.29 -6.79 9.04
CA ARG A 255 14.36 -7.28 10.07
C ARG A 255 14.96 -7.40 11.46
N SER A 256 16.18 -6.94 11.67
CA SER A 256 16.84 -7.02 12.98
C SER A 256 16.18 -6.14 14.06
N GLY A 257 15.22 -5.29 13.68
CA GLY A 257 14.60 -4.33 14.61
C GLY A 257 15.54 -3.20 15.05
N VAL A 258 16.72 -3.09 14.43
CA VAL A 258 17.70 -2.02 14.63
C VAL A 258 18.20 -1.52 13.28
N GLY A 259 18.71 -0.29 13.20
CA GLY A 259 19.37 0.23 11.98
C GLY A 259 18.88 1.60 11.49
N PRO A 260 19.56 2.17 10.48
CA PRO A 260 19.40 3.59 10.12
C PRO A 260 18.05 3.94 9.48
N LEU A 261 17.32 2.95 8.93
CA LEU A 261 16.00 3.14 8.32
C LEU A 261 14.86 2.48 9.11
N GLN A 262 15.11 2.06 10.36
CA GLN A 262 14.08 1.50 11.25
C GLN A 262 12.88 2.44 11.36
N VAL A 263 13.12 3.74 11.55
CA VAL A 263 12.05 4.75 11.65
C VAL A 263 11.11 4.77 10.44
N LEU A 264 11.58 4.40 9.24
CA LEU A 264 10.73 4.32 8.06
C LEU A 264 9.90 3.03 8.04
N ARG A 265 10.45 1.92 8.52
CA ARG A 265 9.70 0.67 8.69
C ARG A 265 8.61 0.82 9.74
N ASP A 266 8.93 1.41 10.89
CA ASP A 266 7.97 1.72 11.95
C ASP A 266 6.85 2.65 11.43
N ALA A 267 7.22 3.62 10.58
CA ALA A 267 6.26 4.53 9.97
C ALA A 267 5.37 3.85 8.91
N ARG A 268 5.93 2.93 8.11
CA ARG A 268 5.15 2.07 7.19
C ARG A 268 4.09 1.28 7.97
N ARG A 269 4.47 0.69 9.11
CA ARG A 269 3.56 -0.07 9.99
C ARG A 269 2.47 0.80 10.61
N SER A 270 2.86 1.83 11.36
CA SER A 270 1.91 2.71 12.07
C SER A 270 0.97 3.51 11.16
N SER A 271 1.28 3.60 9.86
CA SER A 271 0.39 4.21 8.87
C SER A 271 -0.46 3.19 8.08
N GLY A 272 -0.28 1.89 8.31
CA GLY A 272 -0.93 0.84 7.51
C GLY A 272 -0.50 0.84 6.04
N ALA A 273 0.71 1.32 5.72
CA ALA A 273 1.14 1.42 4.33
C ALA A 273 1.55 0.07 3.75
N ASP A 274 0.91 -0.34 2.66
CA ASP A 274 1.25 -1.55 1.90
C ASP A 274 2.69 -1.54 1.36
N MET A 275 3.21 -0.36 1.03
CA MET A 275 4.49 -0.17 0.36
C MET A 275 5.37 0.83 1.14
N LEU A 276 6.69 0.63 1.12
CA LEU A 276 7.64 1.62 1.64
C LEU A 276 8.68 1.99 0.59
N VAL A 277 8.77 3.29 0.30
CA VAL A 277 9.74 3.83 -0.65
C VAL A 277 10.60 4.87 0.05
N ILE A 278 11.89 4.92 -0.26
CA ILE A 278 12.74 6.07 0.06
C ILE A 278 13.13 6.81 -1.20
N VAL A 279 12.93 8.12 -1.23
CA VAL A 279 13.31 9.00 -2.35
C VAL A 279 14.51 9.85 -1.95
N ARG A 280 15.58 9.80 -2.74
CA ARG A 280 16.86 10.47 -2.48
C ARG A 280 17.26 11.36 -3.67
N ALA A 281 18.04 12.40 -3.41
CA ALA A 281 18.56 13.22 -4.50
C ALA A 281 19.59 12.40 -5.30
N PHE A 282 19.38 12.23 -6.61
CA PHE A 282 20.29 11.43 -7.43
C PHE A 282 21.73 11.97 -7.43
N LEU A 283 22.69 11.07 -7.19
CA LEU A 283 24.13 11.29 -7.24
C LEU A 283 24.80 10.15 -8.02
N THR A 284 25.67 10.50 -8.98
CA THR A 284 26.48 9.53 -9.73
C THR A 284 27.98 9.76 -9.50
N PRO A 285 28.78 8.70 -9.26
CA PRO A 285 28.43 7.28 -9.43
C PRO A 285 27.84 6.59 -8.19
N GLU A 286 27.59 7.31 -7.09
CA GLU A 286 27.32 6.76 -5.75
C GLU A 286 26.12 5.82 -5.72
N HIS A 287 25.00 6.18 -6.35
CA HIS A 287 23.77 5.37 -6.29
C HIS A 287 23.81 4.13 -7.18
N GLY A 288 24.69 4.13 -8.19
CA GLY A 288 24.88 3.05 -9.17
C GLY A 288 23.78 2.93 -10.24
N ASN A 289 22.54 3.27 -9.91
CA ASN A 289 21.38 3.29 -10.81
C ASN A 289 20.34 4.32 -10.30
N CYS A 290 19.22 4.44 -11.02
CA CYS A 290 18.14 5.36 -10.64
C CYS A 290 17.17 4.80 -9.61
N GLY A 291 17.11 3.49 -9.46
CA GLY A 291 16.29 2.86 -8.46
C GLY A 291 16.59 1.37 -8.36
N LEU A 292 16.13 0.79 -7.27
CA LEU A 292 16.17 -0.65 -7.06
C LEU A 292 15.00 -1.08 -6.18
N ALA A 293 14.34 -2.15 -6.61
CA ALA A 293 13.26 -2.79 -5.90
C ALA A 293 13.30 -4.31 -6.07
N THR A 294 12.69 -5.03 -5.12
CA THR A 294 12.55 -6.49 -5.20
C THR A 294 11.45 -6.87 -6.19
N VAL A 295 11.74 -7.84 -7.07
CA VAL A 295 10.71 -8.46 -7.93
C VAL A 295 9.97 -9.54 -7.15
N ASN A 296 8.80 -9.20 -6.63
CA ASN A 296 7.96 -10.14 -5.90
C ASN A 296 7.35 -11.20 -6.83
N GLY A 297 7.30 -12.46 -6.38
CA GLY A 297 6.83 -13.58 -7.22
C GLY A 297 7.74 -13.89 -8.41
N SER A 298 9.02 -13.50 -8.38
CA SER A 298 9.96 -13.75 -9.49
C SER A 298 10.03 -15.23 -9.90
N ASN A 299 10.27 -15.45 -11.20
CA ASN A 299 10.47 -16.75 -11.85
C ASN A 299 9.28 -17.70 -11.66
N LEU A 300 8.07 -17.21 -11.95
CA LEU A 300 6.80 -17.93 -11.73
C LEU A 300 6.57 -18.31 -10.26
N GLY A 301 7.17 -17.55 -9.34
CA GLY A 301 6.93 -17.67 -7.92
C GLY A 301 5.54 -17.19 -7.54
N LEU A 302 5.05 -17.63 -6.38
CA LEU A 302 3.77 -17.18 -5.86
C LEU A 302 3.82 -15.67 -5.53
N TYR A 303 2.79 -14.94 -5.93
CA TYR A 303 2.55 -13.56 -5.49
C TYR A 303 1.40 -13.57 -4.50
N THR A 304 1.75 -13.45 -3.22
CA THR A 304 0.80 -13.51 -2.09
C THR A 304 1.14 -12.40 -1.11
N THR A 305 0.39 -12.28 -0.02
CA THR A 305 0.62 -11.25 0.99
C THR A 305 1.97 -11.38 1.69
N ALA A 306 2.58 -12.57 1.73
CA ALA A 306 3.99 -12.76 2.13
C ALA A 306 5.01 -12.00 1.27
N SER A 307 4.58 -11.49 0.11
CA SER A 307 5.40 -10.60 -0.72
C SER A 307 5.54 -9.18 -0.12
N ALA A 308 4.82 -8.86 0.96
CA ALA A 308 4.90 -7.58 1.67
C ALA A 308 6.33 -7.25 2.13
N ASP A 309 7.11 -8.26 2.48
CA ASP A 309 8.51 -8.15 2.87
C ASP A 309 9.39 -7.53 1.76
N GLY A 310 9.09 -7.88 0.52
CA GLY A 310 9.77 -7.37 -0.66
C GLY A 310 9.21 -6.05 -1.18
N ALA A 311 8.13 -5.52 -0.58
CA ALA A 311 7.42 -4.32 -1.04
C ALA A 311 8.12 -3.01 -0.63
N ASN A 312 9.43 -2.98 -0.86
CA ASN A 312 10.31 -1.86 -0.59
C ASN A 312 11.01 -1.40 -1.87
N ALA A 313 11.24 -0.09 -2.01
CA ALA A 313 12.00 0.47 -3.12
C ALA A 313 12.93 1.61 -2.67
N ALA A 314 14.14 1.62 -3.22
CA ALA A 314 15.05 2.75 -3.16
C ALA A 314 14.98 3.51 -4.49
N VAL A 315 14.65 4.80 -4.45
CA VAL A 315 14.48 5.64 -5.64
C VAL A 315 15.40 6.86 -5.55
N SER A 316 16.13 7.10 -6.62
CA SER A 316 16.92 8.31 -6.83
C SER A 316 16.18 9.25 -7.79
N ASP A 317 16.10 10.52 -7.44
CA ASP A 317 15.26 11.50 -8.15
C ASP A 317 16.06 12.74 -8.61
N GLY A 318 15.73 13.19 -9.82
CA GLY A 318 16.29 14.37 -10.47
C GLY A 318 17.61 14.14 -11.23
N THR A 319 18.22 15.25 -11.64
CA THR A 319 19.50 15.30 -12.39
C THR A 319 20.67 15.45 -11.43
N ASP A 320 21.78 14.73 -11.55
CA ASP A 320 22.95 15.05 -10.73
C ASP A 320 23.57 16.39 -11.16
N ASP A 321 23.70 17.35 -10.24
CA ASP A 321 24.23 18.70 -10.51
C ASP A 321 25.70 18.66 -10.99
N ASN A 322 26.42 17.57 -10.71
CA ASN A 322 27.82 17.38 -11.08
C ASN A 322 28.01 16.50 -12.32
N SER A 323 26.93 16.06 -12.97
CA SER A 323 27.01 15.21 -14.15
C SER A 323 25.92 15.54 -15.20
N SER A 324 25.96 14.83 -16.33
CA SER A 324 24.90 14.91 -17.36
C SER A 324 23.83 13.81 -17.21
N TYR A 325 23.87 13.06 -16.12
CA TYR A 325 22.94 11.97 -15.84
C TYR A 325 21.74 12.43 -15.01
N TYR A 326 20.61 11.79 -15.24
CA TYR A 326 19.38 12.01 -14.49
C TYR A 326 18.59 10.72 -14.34
N CYS A 327 17.62 10.75 -13.43
CA CYS A 327 16.62 9.72 -13.23
C CYS A 327 15.24 10.20 -13.61
N SER A 328 14.47 9.33 -14.26
CA SER A 328 13.20 9.75 -14.86
C SER A 328 12.09 9.96 -13.83
N ASP A 329 11.13 10.84 -14.12
CA ASP A 329 9.84 11.00 -13.42
C ASP A 329 9.09 9.66 -13.30
N THR A 330 9.32 8.69 -14.20
CA THR A 330 8.71 7.36 -14.14
C THR A 330 9.46 6.36 -13.27
N THR A 331 10.68 6.68 -12.79
CA THR A 331 11.51 5.77 -11.98
C THR A 331 10.74 5.27 -10.76
N PHE A 332 10.03 6.17 -10.06
CA PHE A 332 9.21 5.79 -8.91
C PHE A 332 8.15 4.72 -9.26
N SER A 333 7.49 4.88 -10.42
CA SER A 333 6.48 3.93 -10.91
C SER A 333 7.12 2.62 -11.39
N HIS A 334 8.34 2.69 -11.92
CA HIS A 334 9.11 1.54 -12.39
C HIS A 334 9.49 0.63 -11.21
N GLU A 335 10.09 1.19 -10.17
CA GLU A 335 10.51 0.42 -9.00
C GLU A 335 9.31 -0.20 -8.27
N LEU A 336 8.21 0.52 -8.10
CA LEU A 336 6.97 -0.06 -7.58
C LEU A 336 6.43 -1.19 -8.46
N GLY A 337 6.60 -1.08 -9.78
CA GLY A 337 6.29 -2.16 -10.73
C GLY A 337 7.00 -3.47 -10.40
N HIS A 338 8.27 -3.43 -10.02
CA HIS A 338 8.98 -4.63 -9.55
C HIS A 338 8.33 -5.24 -8.30
N ASN A 339 7.97 -4.42 -7.31
CA ASN A 339 7.27 -4.92 -6.12
C ASN A 339 5.90 -5.53 -6.44
N TRP A 340 5.28 -5.17 -7.56
CA TRP A 340 4.04 -5.78 -8.09
C TRP A 340 4.26 -6.98 -9.01
N GLY A 341 5.51 -7.47 -9.08
CA GLY A 341 5.90 -8.65 -9.84
C GLY A 341 6.14 -8.38 -11.31
N LEU A 342 6.32 -7.13 -11.71
CA LEU A 342 6.63 -6.78 -13.09
C LEU A 342 8.14 -6.89 -13.33
N VAL A 343 8.52 -7.28 -14.53
CA VAL A 343 9.93 -7.40 -14.95
C VAL A 343 10.18 -6.54 -16.17
N HIS A 344 11.45 -6.41 -16.54
CA HIS A 344 11.85 -5.67 -17.74
C HIS A 344 11.34 -6.33 -19.02
N ASP A 345 11.64 -5.76 -20.19
CA ASP A 345 11.33 -6.40 -21.46
C ASP A 345 12.12 -7.70 -21.69
N PRO A 346 11.67 -8.60 -22.59
CA PRO A 346 12.27 -9.92 -22.76
C PRO A 346 13.75 -9.93 -23.17
N ASP A 347 14.28 -8.84 -23.73
CA ASP A 347 15.69 -8.73 -24.08
C ASP A 347 16.57 -8.40 -22.85
N ASN A 348 15.95 -7.90 -21.79
CA ASN A 348 16.62 -7.36 -20.61
C ASN A 348 16.28 -8.14 -19.32
N SER A 349 15.33 -9.08 -19.38
CA SER A 349 15.03 -9.99 -18.28
C SER A 349 14.82 -11.40 -18.83
N ASP A 350 15.54 -12.37 -18.26
CA ASP A 350 15.48 -13.79 -18.65
C ASP A 350 14.37 -14.56 -17.92
N LYS A 351 13.84 -14.00 -16.83
CA LYS A 351 12.86 -14.65 -15.95
C LYS A 351 11.61 -13.79 -15.79
N PRO A 352 10.42 -14.38 -15.88
CA PRO A 352 9.18 -13.67 -15.63
C PRO A 352 9.04 -13.33 -14.15
N GLY A 353 8.03 -12.55 -13.82
CA GLY A 353 7.49 -12.42 -12.47
C GLY A 353 6.56 -13.59 -12.14
N PRO A 354 5.45 -13.38 -11.41
CA PRO A 354 4.54 -14.45 -11.02
C PRO A 354 3.73 -15.04 -12.18
N PHE A 355 3.71 -14.36 -13.32
CA PHE A 355 3.03 -14.82 -14.53
C PHE A 355 3.97 -14.72 -15.74
N PRO A 356 3.83 -15.59 -16.76
CA PRO A 356 4.71 -15.59 -17.94
C PRO A 356 4.62 -14.32 -18.80
N TYR A 357 3.63 -13.46 -18.56
CA TYR A 357 3.35 -12.26 -19.35
C TYR A 357 3.67 -10.93 -18.62
N THR A 358 4.52 -10.94 -17.60
CA THR A 358 4.81 -9.75 -16.76
C THR A 358 5.89 -8.81 -17.33
N TYR A 359 6.31 -9.03 -18.58
CA TYR A 359 7.41 -8.29 -19.18
C TYR A 359 7.00 -6.89 -19.64
N GLY A 360 7.97 -5.98 -19.59
CA GLY A 360 7.91 -4.74 -20.34
C GLY A 360 7.83 -5.03 -21.85
N TRP A 361 7.44 -4.03 -22.61
CA TRP A 361 7.35 -4.10 -24.06
C TRP A 361 8.12 -2.97 -24.74
N ARG A 362 8.84 -3.29 -25.81
CA ARG A 362 9.45 -2.30 -26.71
C ARG A 362 9.39 -2.80 -28.14
N ARG A 363 9.39 -1.88 -29.10
CA ARG A 363 9.46 -2.21 -30.53
C ARG A 363 10.24 -1.17 -31.31
N ASP A 364 11.11 -1.66 -32.18
CA ASP A 364 11.70 -0.86 -33.24
C ASP A 364 10.73 -0.72 -34.41
N LEU A 365 10.53 0.53 -34.85
CA LEU A 365 9.60 0.87 -35.93
C LEU A 365 10.31 1.77 -36.96
N PRO A 366 9.95 1.69 -38.25
CA PRO A 366 10.33 2.70 -39.23
C PRO A 366 9.85 4.08 -38.78
N GLY A 367 10.77 5.03 -38.56
CA GLY A 367 10.44 6.37 -38.06
C GLY A 367 10.59 6.56 -36.54
N GLY A 368 11.20 5.60 -35.84
CA GLY A 368 11.53 5.68 -34.42
C GLY A 368 10.60 4.84 -33.56
N GLY A 369 11.15 3.88 -32.82
CA GLY A 369 10.41 2.92 -32.01
C GLY A 369 9.84 3.48 -30.71
N PHE A 370 9.41 2.60 -29.82
CA PHE A 370 8.95 2.94 -28.47
C PHE A 370 9.35 1.89 -27.44
N PHE A 371 9.37 2.28 -26.16
CA PHE A 371 9.53 1.38 -25.02
C PHE A 371 8.57 1.75 -23.90
N THR A 372 7.93 0.75 -23.29
CA THR A 372 6.99 0.91 -22.17
C THR A 372 7.70 1.17 -20.84
N LEU A 373 6.95 1.52 -19.80
CA LEU A 373 7.45 1.95 -18.49
C LEU A 373 8.48 0.99 -17.86
N MET A 374 8.28 -0.31 -18.02
CA MET A 374 9.19 -1.33 -17.48
C MET A 374 10.28 -1.77 -18.48
N ALA A 375 10.28 -1.29 -19.72
CA ALA A 375 11.25 -1.70 -20.73
C ALA A 375 12.48 -0.78 -20.77
N TYR A 376 13.64 -1.31 -21.12
CA TYR A 376 14.82 -0.49 -21.42
C TYR A 376 14.75 0.07 -22.83
N SER A 377 15.11 1.35 -22.96
CA SER A 377 15.21 2.04 -24.24
C SER A 377 16.32 1.47 -25.12
N ALA A 378 16.07 1.42 -26.43
CA ALA A 378 17.12 1.32 -27.45
C ALA A 378 17.27 2.64 -28.23
N THR A 379 18.38 2.80 -28.96
CA THR A 379 18.67 3.99 -29.76
C THR A 379 17.52 4.32 -30.72
N GLY A 380 17.01 5.54 -30.68
CA GLY A 380 15.94 6.01 -31.57
C GLY A 380 14.52 5.61 -31.15
N GLN A 381 14.34 5.09 -29.93
CA GLN A 381 13.03 4.85 -29.34
C GLN A 381 12.57 5.99 -28.43
N SER A 382 11.26 6.24 -28.40
CA SER A 382 10.62 7.21 -27.49
C SER A 382 9.98 6.50 -26.30
N PRO A 383 9.95 7.10 -25.10
CA PRO A 383 9.26 6.52 -23.96
C PRO A 383 7.75 6.46 -24.19
N ALA A 384 7.14 5.38 -23.72
CA ALA A 384 5.71 5.20 -23.55
C ALA A 384 5.48 4.91 -22.06
N PRO A 385 5.00 5.87 -21.25
CA PRO A 385 4.92 5.77 -19.78
C PRO A 385 3.78 4.87 -19.28
N TYR A 386 3.52 3.77 -19.99
CA TYR A 386 2.44 2.83 -19.76
C TYR A 386 3.03 1.51 -19.30
N TYR A 387 2.37 0.82 -18.39
CA TYR A 387 2.57 -0.61 -18.21
C TYR A 387 2.11 -1.33 -19.47
N SER A 388 2.81 -2.41 -19.83
CA SER A 388 2.51 -3.10 -21.09
C SER A 388 1.06 -3.63 -21.11
N ASN A 389 0.35 -3.32 -22.19
CA ASN A 389 -1.03 -3.75 -22.41
C ASN A 389 -1.29 -3.90 -23.92
N PRO A 390 -1.59 -5.11 -24.43
CA PRO A 390 -1.87 -5.32 -25.84
C PRO A 390 -3.19 -4.68 -26.32
N ASP A 391 -4.08 -4.30 -25.40
CA ASP A 391 -5.40 -3.73 -25.70
C ASP A 391 -5.37 -2.21 -25.91
N ILE A 392 -4.24 -1.55 -25.66
CA ILE A 392 -4.07 -0.11 -25.89
C ILE A 392 -3.10 0.15 -27.04
N TYR A 393 -3.44 1.13 -27.89
CA TYR A 393 -2.70 1.49 -29.10
C TYR A 393 -1.97 2.83 -28.98
N LEU A 394 -1.70 3.26 -27.75
CA LEU A 394 -1.03 4.52 -27.45
C LEU A 394 0.45 4.49 -27.87
N CYS A 395 1.02 3.34 -28.25
CA CYS A 395 2.43 3.21 -28.57
C CYS A 395 2.69 3.44 -30.05
N LYS A 396 2.59 4.70 -30.49
CA LYS A 396 2.72 5.10 -31.91
C LYS A 396 1.74 4.37 -32.83
N GLY A 397 0.50 4.17 -32.36
CA GLY A 397 -0.54 3.44 -33.09
C GLY A 397 -0.34 1.92 -33.14
N GLN A 398 0.68 1.39 -32.46
CA GLN A 398 0.89 -0.05 -32.25
C GLN A 398 0.37 -0.46 -30.87
N PRO A 399 0.03 -1.75 -30.68
CA PRO A 399 -0.22 -2.31 -29.35
C PRO A 399 0.94 -2.03 -28.40
N CYS A 400 0.63 -1.54 -27.20
CA CYS A 400 1.59 -1.31 -26.12
C CYS A 400 1.97 -2.58 -25.37
N GLY A 401 1.80 -3.76 -25.96
CA GLY A 401 2.10 -5.03 -25.33
C GLY A 401 1.90 -6.20 -26.27
N ASP A 402 2.10 -7.39 -25.72
CA ASP A 402 1.82 -8.67 -26.35
C ASP A 402 1.05 -9.55 -25.37
N ALA A 403 0.01 -10.25 -25.85
CA ALA A 403 -0.90 -10.99 -24.99
C ALA A 403 -0.24 -12.19 -24.30
N GLY A 404 0.79 -12.78 -24.90
CA GLY A 404 1.49 -13.96 -24.39
C GLY A 404 2.69 -13.63 -23.51
N THR A 405 3.34 -12.49 -23.76
CA THR A 405 4.64 -12.16 -23.14
C THR A 405 4.66 -10.82 -22.41
N ALA A 406 3.94 -9.79 -22.87
CA ALA A 406 4.02 -8.44 -22.31
C ALA A 406 2.63 -7.83 -22.09
N ASN A 407 1.97 -8.31 -21.03
CA ASN A 407 0.66 -7.87 -20.58
C ASN A 407 0.67 -7.60 -19.07
N GLN A 408 1.44 -6.59 -18.67
CA GLN A 408 1.54 -6.16 -17.27
C GLN A 408 0.21 -5.65 -16.73
N ALA A 409 -0.65 -5.03 -17.56
CA ALA A 409 -1.98 -4.62 -17.11
C ALA A 409 -2.81 -5.81 -16.63
N ARG A 410 -2.73 -6.97 -17.31
CA ARG A 410 -3.35 -8.22 -16.84
C ARG A 410 -2.74 -8.71 -15.53
N ALA A 411 -1.42 -8.64 -15.36
CA ALA A 411 -0.76 -9.03 -14.12
C ALA A 411 -1.20 -8.15 -12.94
N LEU A 412 -1.19 -6.83 -13.13
CA LEU A 412 -1.54 -5.83 -12.12
C LEU A 412 -2.99 -5.95 -11.63
N ARG A 413 -3.94 -6.35 -12.49
CA ARG A 413 -5.33 -6.61 -12.07
C ARG A 413 -5.43 -7.69 -10.98
N THR A 414 -4.46 -8.60 -10.93
CA THR A 414 -4.36 -9.63 -9.89
C THR A 414 -3.45 -9.17 -8.76
N THR A 415 -2.22 -8.74 -9.06
CA THR A 415 -1.22 -8.46 -8.03
C THR A 415 -1.55 -7.25 -7.18
N LEU A 416 -2.19 -6.20 -7.73
CA LEU A 416 -2.52 -5.01 -6.95
C LEU A 416 -3.61 -5.25 -5.89
N ARG A 417 -4.48 -6.26 -6.09
CA ARG A 417 -5.46 -6.67 -5.06
C ARG A 417 -4.78 -7.34 -3.88
N VAL A 418 -3.71 -8.08 -4.14
CA VAL A 418 -2.88 -8.71 -3.10
C VAL A 418 -1.99 -7.65 -2.44
N ALA A 419 -1.43 -6.74 -3.23
CA ALA A 419 -0.54 -5.69 -2.74
C ALA A 419 -1.27 -4.68 -1.85
N SER A 420 -2.56 -4.36 -2.12
CA SER A 420 -3.40 -3.53 -1.24
C SER A 420 -3.75 -4.18 0.10
N ALA A 421 -3.17 -5.35 0.37
CA ALA A 421 -3.33 -6.08 1.61
C ALA A 421 -1.99 -6.45 2.24
N PHE A 422 -0.90 -5.80 1.83
CA PHE A 422 0.42 -6.05 2.39
C PHE A 422 0.53 -5.54 3.80
N ASN A 423 -0.20 -4.50 4.17
CA ASN A 423 -0.14 -3.95 5.52
C ASN A 423 -1.54 -3.60 6.00
N GLN A 424 -2.30 -4.65 6.28
CA GLN A 424 -3.61 -4.54 6.89
C GLN A 424 -3.44 -4.46 8.41
N PRO A 425 -4.15 -3.58 9.15
CA PRO A 425 -4.10 -3.45 10.62
C PRO A 425 -4.47 -4.70 11.45
N LEU A 426 -4.50 -5.87 10.84
CA LEU A 426 -4.94 -7.13 11.41
C LEU A 426 -3.91 -8.20 11.10
N ASP A 427 -2.69 -7.99 11.58
CA ASP A 427 -1.64 -9.02 11.60
C ASP A 427 -2.21 -10.32 12.17
N PRO A 428 -1.79 -11.49 11.66
CA PRO A 428 -2.26 -12.77 12.19
C PRO A 428 -2.05 -12.82 13.71
N ILE A 429 -2.95 -13.44 14.48
CA ILE A 429 -2.69 -13.56 15.94
C ILE A 429 -1.46 -14.43 16.18
N ILE A 430 -1.29 -15.46 15.35
CA ILE A 430 -0.07 -16.26 15.36
C ILE A 430 0.55 -16.24 13.97
N ASP A 431 1.62 -15.49 13.81
CA ASP A 431 2.58 -15.56 12.69
C ASP A 431 3.98 -15.73 13.28
N LEU A 432 4.46 -16.96 13.44
CA LEU A 432 5.69 -17.24 14.19
C LEU A 432 6.97 -16.94 13.39
N ASP A 433 6.89 -16.92 12.06
CA ASP A 433 8.04 -16.67 11.19
C ASP A 433 8.00 -15.31 10.47
N GLY A 434 6.93 -14.54 10.67
CA GLY A 434 6.77 -13.17 10.18
C GLY A 434 6.55 -13.15 8.68
N ASP A 435 5.87 -14.15 8.13
CA ASP A 435 5.60 -14.28 6.70
C ASP A 435 4.22 -13.73 6.29
N GLY A 436 3.45 -13.19 7.24
CA GLY A 436 2.15 -12.58 7.02
C GLY A 436 1.01 -13.59 6.88
N PHE A 437 1.25 -14.87 7.13
CA PHE A 437 0.22 -15.90 7.26
C PHE A 437 0.07 -16.37 8.69
N ALA A 438 -1.15 -16.74 9.05
CA ALA A 438 -1.41 -17.37 10.32
C ALA A 438 -0.83 -18.78 10.38
N ASP A 439 -0.12 -19.06 11.46
CA ASP A 439 0.44 -20.34 11.85
C ASP A 439 -0.45 -21.05 12.87
N LEU A 440 -0.09 -22.31 13.14
CA LEU A 440 -0.78 -23.12 14.13
C LEU A 440 0.12 -23.39 15.33
N VAL A 441 -0.39 -23.09 16.52
CA VAL A 441 0.20 -23.54 17.79
C VAL A 441 -0.76 -24.51 18.48
N MET A 442 -0.21 -25.62 18.94
CA MET A 442 -0.90 -26.65 19.71
C MET A 442 -0.15 -26.95 21.00
N GLN A 443 -0.87 -27.28 22.06
CA GLN A 443 -0.28 -27.65 23.36
C GLN A 443 -0.87 -28.94 23.93
N LYS A 444 -0.06 -29.67 24.69
CA LYS A 444 -0.46 -30.83 25.52
C LYS A 444 0.55 -31.09 26.63
N ASP A 445 0.08 -31.23 27.88
CA ASP A 445 0.88 -31.75 29.00
C ASP A 445 2.27 -31.12 29.19
N GLY A 446 2.40 -29.80 28.95
CA GLY A 446 3.68 -29.10 29.03
C GLY A 446 4.55 -29.16 27.77
N GLU A 447 4.04 -29.74 26.69
CA GLU A 447 4.62 -29.74 25.35
C GLU A 447 3.86 -28.80 24.41
N MET A 448 4.61 -28.16 23.52
CA MET A 448 4.14 -27.34 22.41
C MET A 448 4.46 -28.04 21.10
N ALA A 449 3.56 -27.92 20.12
CA ALA A 449 3.82 -28.19 18.73
C ALA A 449 3.40 -26.97 17.91
N TYR A 450 4.16 -26.63 16.88
CA TYR A 450 3.77 -25.58 15.94
C TYR A 450 3.90 -26.04 14.49
N VAL A 451 3.13 -25.39 13.62
CA VAL A 451 3.17 -25.57 12.16
C VAL A 451 3.21 -24.19 11.53
N LEU A 452 4.26 -23.94 10.77
CA LEU A 452 4.42 -22.76 9.94
C LEU A 452 3.66 -22.97 8.62
N TYR A 453 2.78 -22.03 8.28
CA TYR A 453 1.96 -22.07 7.08
C TYR A 453 2.45 -21.06 6.05
N ARG A 454 2.33 -21.43 4.77
CA ARG A 454 2.54 -20.52 3.64
C ARG A 454 1.29 -20.47 2.80
N GLY A 455 0.30 -19.73 3.29
CA GLY A 455 -1.06 -19.80 2.77
C GLY A 455 -1.66 -21.19 2.97
N THR A 456 -1.93 -21.92 1.88
CA THR A 456 -2.71 -23.16 1.92
C THR A 456 -1.89 -24.42 2.25
N TYR A 457 -0.60 -24.29 2.57
CA TYR A 457 0.33 -25.42 2.72
C TYR A 457 1.16 -25.30 4.01
N ALA A 458 1.28 -26.41 4.74
CA ALA A 458 2.13 -26.54 5.92
C ALA A 458 3.61 -26.65 5.51
N ALA A 459 4.38 -25.59 5.73
CA ALA A 459 5.77 -25.48 5.29
C ALA A 459 6.75 -26.24 6.19
N ARG A 460 6.66 -26.02 7.50
CA ARG A 460 7.55 -26.61 8.51
C ARG A 460 6.79 -26.78 9.82
N GLY A 461 7.25 -27.68 10.69
CA GLY A 461 6.74 -27.76 12.05
C GLY A 461 7.81 -28.19 13.04
N GLY A 462 7.55 -27.95 14.31
CA GLY A 462 8.47 -28.23 15.40
C GLY A 462 7.75 -28.57 16.70
N ARG A 463 8.53 -28.96 17.71
CA ARG A 463 8.05 -29.14 19.09
C ARG A 463 9.01 -28.51 20.08
N GLN A 464 8.46 -28.05 21.20
CA GLN A 464 9.22 -27.46 22.30
C GLN A 464 8.60 -27.86 23.65
N THR A 465 9.44 -28.07 24.66
CA THR A 465 8.98 -28.33 26.03
C THR A 465 8.85 -27.01 26.79
N MET A 466 7.68 -26.77 27.36
CA MET A 466 7.34 -25.56 28.12
C MET A 466 7.42 -25.78 29.63
N GLY A 467 7.25 -27.05 30.04
CA GLY A 467 7.11 -27.46 31.44
C GLY A 467 5.65 -27.71 31.80
N ALA A 468 5.43 -28.66 32.71
CA ALA A 468 4.09 -29.05 33.15
C ALA A 468 3.34 -27.88 33.79
N GLY A 469 2.05 -27.78 33.51
CA GLY A 469 1.15 -26.78 34.10
C GLY A 469 1.15 -25.42 33.40
N PHE A 470 1.96 -25.19 32.38
CA PHE A 470 1.88 -23.99 31.54
C PHE A 470 0.82 -24.14 30.44
N ARG A 471 0.06 -23.06 30.21
CA ARG A 471 -0.89 -22.91 29.10
C ARG A 471 -0.64 -21.62 28.34
N LEU A 472 -0.83 -21.64 27.02
CA LEU A 472 -0.78 -20.43 26.19
C LEU A 472 -1.98 -19.55 26.55
N VAL A 473 -1.71 -18.29 26.90
CA VAL A 473 -2.76 -17.34 27.30
C VAL A 473 -2.82 -16.11 26.40
N ALA A 474 -1.75 -15.80 25.67
CA ALA A 474 -1.71 -14.69 24.74
C ALA A 474 -0.59 -14.89 23.71
N ALA A 475 -0.70 -14.19 22.59
CA ALA A 475 0.26 -14.17 21.51
C ALA A 475 0.31 -12.76 20.91
N GLY A 476 1.50 -12.28 20.55
CA GLY A 476 1.70 -10.97 19.92
C GLY A 476 3.18 -10.63 19.80
N ASP A 477 3.55 -9.75 18.87
CA ASP A 477 4.94 -9.31 18.66
C ASP A 477 5.37 -8.29 19.73
N PHE A 478 6.09 -8.71 20.78
CA PHE A 478 6.48 -7.79 21.86
C PHE A 478 7.71 -6.95 21.52
N ASN A 479 8.50 -7.33 20.52
CA ASN A 479 9.79 -6.71 20.24
C ASN A 479 9.84 -5.92 18.91
N GLY A 480 8.79 -6.01 18.10
CA GLY A 480 8.63 -5.33 16.81
C GLY A 480 9.30 -6.06 15.64
N ASP A 481 9.67 -7.32 15.79
CA ASP A 481 10.38 -8.09 14.75
C ASP A 481 9.47 -8.81 13.74
N HIS A 482 8.14 -8.60 13.87
CA HIS A 482 7.04 -9.22 13.14
C HIS A 482 6.84 -10.71 13.33
N ARG A 483 7.59 -11.35 14.23
CA ARG A 483 7.26 -12.70 14.65
C ARG A 483 6.41 -12.61 15.90
N THR A 484 5.40 -13.45 15.93
CA THR A 484 4.52 -13.56 17.06
C THR A 484 5.26 -14.26 18.19
N ASP A 485 5.38 -13.54 19.30
CA ASP A 485 5.86 -14.09 20.54
C ASP A 485 4.71 -14.72 21.33
N LEU A 486 5.04 -15.65 22.22
CA LEU A 486 4.05 -16.45 22.94
C LEU A 486 4.12 -16.22 24.44
N VAL A 487 2.96 -16.11 25.06
CA VAL A 487 2.86 -15.90 26.51
C VAL A 487 2.22 -17.09 27.18
N TRP A 488 3.04 -17.80 27.95
CA TRP A 488 2.64 -18.96 28.71
C TRP A 488 2.38 -18.56 30.15
N ASN A 489 1.38 -19.16 30.77
CA ASN A 489 1.08 -18.93 32.18
C ASN A 489 0.78 -20.24 32.89
N SER A 490 1.22 -20.36 34.14
CA SER A 490 0.89 -21.50 35.00
C SER A 490 -0.28 -21.19 35.94
N ASP A 491 -0.86 -22.23 36.54
CA ASP A 491 -1.88 -22.06 37.60
C ASP A 491 -1.34 -21.29 38.82
N ALA A 492 -0.01 -21.32 39.03
CA ALA A 492 0.68 -20.54 40.04
C ALA A 492 0.94 -19.08 39.63
N ARG A 493 0.40 -18.63 38.48
CA ARG A 493 0.61 -17.29 37.89
C ARG A 493 2.08 -16.95 37.65
N GLN A 494 2.85 -17.95 37.20
CA GLN A 494 4.18 -17.74 36.66
C GLN A 494 4.03 -17.56 35.15
N LEU A 495 4.37 -16.38 34.65
CA LEU A 495 4.28 -16.05 33.24
C LEU A 495 5.65 -16.29 32.59
N GLN A 496 5.66 -16.76 31.34
CA GLN A 496 6.84 -16.85 30.51
C GLN A 496 6.55 -16.19 29.17
N ILE A 497 7.38 -15.21 28.79
CA ILE A 497 7.33 -14.59 27.47
C ILE A 497 8.39 -15.27 26.61
N TRP A 498 7.96 -15.90 25.53
CA TRP A 498 8.78 -16.62 24.58
C TRP A 498 8.92 -15.78 23.32
N ILE A 499 10.08 -15.16 23.13
CA ILE A 499 10.37 -14.32 21.97
C ILE A 499 10.80 -15.18 20.78
N ALA A 500 10.04 -15.14 19.69
CA ALA A 500 10.26 -15.92 18.49
C ALA A 500 11.54 -15.49 17.76
N GLN A 501 12.38 -16.47 17.42
CA GLN A 501 13.64 -16.24 16.71
C GLN A 501 13.52 -16.65 15.24
N ALA A 502 14.30 -16.00 14.38
CA ALA A 502 14.29 -16.26 12.94
C ALA A 502 14.68 -17.72 12.55
N ASP A 503 15.33 -18.47 13.44
CA ASP A 503 15.68 -19.88 13.23
C ASP A 503 14.56 -20.87 13.62
N GLY A 504 13.44 -20.36 14.16
CA GLY A 504 12.29 -21.13 14.65
C GLY A 504 12.43 -21.59 16.11
N THR A 505 13.41 -21.06 16.85
CA THR A 505 13.54 -21.23 18.31
C THR A 505 12.88 -20.08 19.08
N PHE A 506 12.83 -20.18 20.41
CA PHE A 506 12.27 -19.15 21.28
C PHE A 506 13.24 -18.77 22.40
N ALA A 507 13.40 -17.48 22.65
CA ALA A 507 14.08 -16.97 23.84
C ALA A 507 13.06 -16.78 24.97
N ASN A 508 13.21 -17.54 26.06
CA ASN A 508 12.26 -17.53 27.18
C ASN A 508 12.68 -16.55 28.29
N THR A 509 11.77 -15.66 28.69
CA THR A 509 11.91 -14.79 29.86
C THR A 509 10.79 -15.03 30.88
N PRO A 510 11.11 -15.59 32.07
CA PRO A 510 10.15 -15.71 33.16
C PRO A 510 9.76 -14.34 33.75
N ARG A 511 8.49 -14.20 34.11
CA ARG A 511 7.88 -13.00 34.68
C ARG A 511 6.94 -13.39 35.81
N SER A 512 7.01 -12.67 36.92
CA SER A 512 6.12 -12.90 38.07
C SER A 512 5.15 -11.75 38.23
N TYR A 513 3.92 -12.08 38.61
CA TYR A 513 2.86 -11.14 38.89
C TYR A 513 1.87 -11.76 39.89
N THR A 514 1.22 -10.95 40.70
CA THR A 514 0.33 -11.44 41.77
C THR A 514 -1.08 -10.89 41.60
N SER A 515 -2.10 -11.72 41.85
CA SER A 515 -3.51 -11.31 41.90
C SER A 515 -4.14 -10.83 40.59
N TRP A 516 -3.53 -11.11 39.44
CA TRP A 516 -4.09 -10.80 38.12
C TRP A 516 -4.03 -12.05 37.23
N ASP A 517 -4.82 -12.08 36.17
CA ASP A 517 -4.81 -13.11 35.13
C ASP A 517 -4.53 -12.44 33.79
N ALA A 518 -3.54 -12.92 33.05
CA ALA A 518 -3.24 -12.46 31.69
C ALA A 518 -4.31 -13.01 30.74
N ILE A 519 -4.88 -12.16 29.89
CA ILE A 519 -6.04 -12.50 29.06
C ILE A 519 -5.85 -12.28 27.56
N ALA A 520 -4.93 -11.39 27.16
CA ALA A 520 -4.65 -11.10 25.75
C ALA A 520 -3.31 -10.37 25.61
N ALA A 521 -2.81 -10.33 24.39
CA ALA A 521 -1.76 -9.43 23.96
C ALA A 521 -2.18 -8.75 22.66
N ALA A 522 -1.94 -7.45 22.54
CA ALA A 522 -2.21 -6.66 21.34
C ALA A 522 -1.58 -5.27 21.45
N ASP A 523 -1.26 -4.59 20.34
CA ASP A 523 -0.69 -3.23 20.36
C ASP A 523 -1.73 -2.18 20.75
N LEU A 524 -1.92 -1.97 22.05
CA LEU A 524 -2.84 -0.96 22.58
C LEU A 524 -2.22 0.44 22.63
N SER A 525 -0.90 0.53 22.56
CA SER A 525 -0.17 1.78 22.62
C SER A 525 -0.06 2.47 21.26
N GLY A 526 -0.11 1.70 20.17
CA GLY A 526 0.09 2.12 18.79
C GLY A 526 1.57 2.28 18.43
N ASP A 527 2.48 1.61 19.15
CA ASP A 527 3.93 1.71 18.95
C ASP A 527 4.52 0.59 18.07
N GLY A 528 3.66 -0.28 17.55
CA GLY A 528 4.00 -1.42 16.71
C GLY A 528 4.44 -2.65 17.51
N LYS A 529 4.24 -2.66 18.83
CA LYS A 529 4.54 -3.80 19.71
C LYS A 529 3.31 -4.19 20.52
N ALA A 530 3.13 -5.48 20.74
CA ALA A 530 2.06 -6.00 21.55
C ALA A 530 2.23 -5.59 23.02
N ASP A 531 1.14 -5.17 23.64
CA ASP A 531 1.03 -4.93 25.07
C ASP A 531 0.34 -6.10 25.76
N LEU A 532 0.56 -6.29 27.07
CA LEU A 532 -0.10 -7.35 27.83
C LEU A 532 -1.30 -6.86 28.63
N LEU A 533 -2.44 -7.51 28.41
CA LEU A 533 -3.69 -7.21 29.09
C LEU A 533 -3.94 -8.21 30.22
N PHE A 534 -4.35 -7.68 31.36
CA PHE A 534 -4.67 -8.44 32.55
C PHE A 534 -6.02 -8.04 33.12
N THR A 535 -6.72 -9.00 33.70
CA THR A 535 -7.92 -8.76 34.55
C THR A 535 -7.70 -9.33 35.94
N LYS A 536 -8.37 -8.76 36.93
CA LYS A 536 -8.35 -9.29 38.29
C LYS A 536 -9.65 -10.04 38.58
N PRO A 537 -9.60 -11.36 38.84
CA PRO A 537 -10.80 -12.14 39.11
C PRO A 537 -11.63 -11.56 40.25
N GLY A 538 -12.93 -11.39 40.03
CA GLY A 538 -13.87 -10.83 41.01
C GLY A 538 -13.83 -9.31 41.16
N GLU A 539 -12.98 -8.62 40.39
CA GLU A 539 -12.90 -7.16 40.36
C GLU A 539 -13.21 -6.62 38.96
N THR A 540 -13.53 -5.32 38.90
CA THR A 540 -13.95 -4.62 37.67
C THR A 540 -12.82 -3.77 37.12
N GLN A 541 -11.60 -4.30 37.11
CA GLN A 541 -10.41 -3.57 36.70
C GLN A 541 -9.60 -4.36 35.66
N MET A 542 -9.18 -3.66 34.61
CA MET A 542 -8.19 -4.08 33.64
C MET A 542 -6.85 -3.42 33.98
N ARG A 543 -5.76 -4.16 33.80
CA ARG A 543 -4.41 -3.63 33.82
C ARG A 543 -3.74 -3.90 32.49
N VAL A 544 -3.10 -2.89 31.92
CA VAL A 544 -2.27 -3.02 30.72
C VAL A 544 -0.82 -2.80 31.11
N TRP A 545 0.04 -3.75 30.76
CA TRP A 545 1.48 -3.53 30.72
C TRP A 545 1.84 -3.09 29.31
N VAL A 546 2.25 -1.84 29.17
CA VAL A 546 2.82 -1.36 27.92
C VAL A 546 4.22 -1.94 27.79
N MET A 547 4.46 -2.76 26.77
CA MET A 547 5.66 -3.58 26.68
C MET A 547 6.76 -2.93 25.84
N ASN A 548 7.98 -3.46 25.93
CA ASN A 548 9.06 -3.19 24.99
C ASN A 548 10.04 -4.37 25.07
N GLY A 549 9.90 -5.30 24.12
CA GLY A 549 10.38 -6.66 24.28
C GLY A 549 9.75 -7.31 25.52
N THR A 550 10.56 -7.99 26.33
CA THR A 550 10.07 -8.64 27.55
C THR A 550 9.94 -7.70 28.76
N GLY A 551 10.29 -6.41 28.58
CA GLY A 551 10.21 -5.37 29.60
C GLY A 551 8.85 -4.66 29.64
N THR A 552 8.52 -4.03 30.77
CA THR A 552 7.34 -3.16 30.88
C THR A 552 7.80 -1.71 30.92
N SER A 553 7.42 -0.95 29.91
CA SER A 553 7.70 0.48 29.78
C SER A 553 6.78 1.31 30.69
N SER A 554 5.50 0.94 30.76
CA SER A 554 4.55 1.58 31.68
C SER A 554 3.40 0.65 32.06
N THR A 555 2.65 1.01 33.10
CA THR A 555 1.44 0.27 33.50
C THR A 555 0.25 1.22 33.54
N LYS A 556 -0.88 0.79 32.99
CA LYS A 556 -2.14 1.52 32.96
C LYS A 556 -3.25 0.68 33.59
N PHE A 557 -4.26 1.36 34.14
CA PHE A 557 -5.42 0.73 34.76
C PHE A 557 -6.70 1.35 34.20
N PHE A 558 -7.71 0.52 33.99
CA PHE A 558 -9.01 0.92 33.44
C PHE A 558 -10.12 0.20 34.20
N ASP A 559 -11.24 0.88 34.42
CA ASP A 559 -12.42 0.29 35.02
C ASP A 559 -13.24 -0.43 33.95
N ILE A 560 -13.52 -1.71 34.16
CA ILE A 560 -14.34 -2.54 33.28
C ILE A 560 -15.79 -2.50 33.77
N THR A 561 -16.75 -2.58 32.85
CA THR A 561 -18.16 -2.73 33.24
C THR A 561 -18.37 -4.07 33.98
N PRO A 562 -19.02 -4.10 35.15
CA PRO A 562 -19.25 -5.34 35.89
C PRO A 562 -19.94 -6.42 35.03
N GLY A 563 -19.42 -7.65 35.09
CA GLY A 563 -19.99 -8.79 34.36
C GLY A 563 -19.56 -8.92 32.90
N TYR A 564 -18.81 -7.94 32.36
CA TYR A 564 -18.23 -8.02 31.02
C TYR A 564 -16.85 -8.69 31.02
N ARG A 565 -16.59 -9.52 30.01
CA ARG A 565 -15.31 -10.17 29.73
C ARG A 565 -14.81 -9.79 28.34
N LEU A 566 -13.50 -9.70 28.17
CA LEU A 566 -12.90 -9.43 26.86
C LEU A 566 -13.16 -10.63 25.94
N VAL A 567 -13.57 -10.35 24.71
CA VAL A 567 -13.86 -11.39 23.70
C VAL A 567 -13.11 -11.19 22.38
N ALA A 568 -12.66 -9.97 22.09
CA ALA A 568 -11.75 -9.69 20.98
C ALA A 568 -10.91 -8.43 21.26
N ALA A 569 -9.70 -8.40 20.70
CA ALA A 569 -8.82 -7.24 20.71
C ALA A 569 -8.24 -7.09 19.30
N ARG A 570 -8.83 -6.21 18.49
CA ARG A 570 -8.51 -5.99 17.07
C ARG A 570 -8.91 -4.57 16.65
N ASP A 571 -8.39 -4.08 15.54
CA ASP A 571 -8.84 -2.83 14.92
C ASP A 571 -10.22 -3.05 14.27
N PHE A 572 -11.29 -2.54 14.91
CA PHE A 572 -12.66 -2.69 14.41
C PHE A 572 -13.08 -1.50 13.53
N ASN A 573 -12.34 -0.40 13.51
CA ASN A 573 -12.74 0.84 12.83
C ASN A 573 -11.80 1.22 11.64
N GLY A 574 -10.68 0.52 11.48
CA GLY A 574 -9.70 0.69 10.41
C GLY A 574 -8.75 1.87 10.63
N ASP A 575 -8.57 2.34 11.87
CA ASP A 575 -7.71 3.49 12.19
C ASP A 575 -6.26 3.11 12.52
N GLY A 576 -5.93 1.82 12.51
CA GLY A 576 -4.61 1.30 12.78
C GLY A 576 -4.33 1.03 14.26
N LEU A 577 -5.30 1.26 15.16
CA LEU A 577 -5.18 1.00 16.59
C LEU A 577 -6.03 -0.21 16.99
N VAL A 578 -5.52 -1.00 17.94
CA VAL A 578 -6.30 -2.11 18.48
C VAL A 578 -7.39 -1.59 19.41
N ASP A 579 -8.64 -1.88 19.07
CA ASP A 579 -9.83 -1.71 19.91
C ASP A 579 -10.13 -2.96 20.74
N LEU A 580 -11.05 -2.83 21.71
CA LEU A 580 -11.48 -3.96 22.56
C LEU A 580 -12.99 -4.20 22.45
N MET A 581 -13.36 -5.47 22.24
CA MET A 581 -14.75 -5.93 22.31
C MET A 581 -14.96 -6.76 23.56
N TRP A 582 -16.00 -6.41 24.32
CA TRP A 582 -16.38 -7.06 25.56
C TRP A 582 -17.77 -7.69 25.42
N ALA A 583 -18.03 -8.80 26.12
CA ALA A 583 -19.35 -9.42 26.20
C ALA A 583 -19.73 -9.76 27.63
N ASP A 584 -21.02 -9.73 27.94
CA ASP A 584 -21.53 -10.23 29.23
C ASP A 584 -22.19 -11.61 29.11
N ALA A 585 -22.70 -12.13 30.25
CA ALA A 585 -23.40 -13.42 30.29
C ALA A 585 -24.73 -13.42 29.51
N ASP A 586 -25.33 -12.24 29.30
CA ASP A 586 -26.53 -12.06 28.50
C ASP A 586 -26.23 -11.89 27.00
N ARG A 587 -24.95 -12.04 26.60
CA ARG A 587 -24.45 -11.95 25.21
C ARG A 587 -24.47 -10.55 24.62
N ARG A 588 -24.60 -9.52 25.47
CA ARG A 588 -24.55 -8.11 25.05
C ARG A 588 -23.10 -7.70 24.83
N LEU A 589 -22.85 -6.98 23.74
CA LEU A 589 -21.53 -6.51 23.37
C LEU A 589 -21.30 -5.07 23.80
N GLN A 590 -20.09 -4.77 24.24
CA GLN A 590 -19.61 -3.43 24.53
C GLN A 590 -18.30 -3.19 23.81
N TYR A 591 -18.22 -2.09 23.07
CA TYR A 591 -17.09 -1.71 22.24
C TYR A 591 -16.29 -0.62 22.93
N TRP A 592 -14.98 -0.78 23.01
CA TRP A 592 -14.07 0.23 23.53
C TRP A 592 -13.13 0.64 22.41
N GLN A 593 -13.35 1.83 21.88
CA GLN A 593 -12.52 2.41 20.85
C GLN A 593 -11.22 2.91 21.45
N ASN A 594 -10.09 2.54 20.86
CA ASN A 594 -8.79 3.11 21.21
C ASN A 594 -8.59 4.44 20.48
N ASN A 595 -8.19 5.47 21.20
CA ASN A 595 -7.88 6.80 20.64
C ASN A 595 -6.38 7.10 20.69
N GLY A 596 -5.55 6.07 20.88
CA GLY A 596 -4.10 6.13 20.90
C GLY A 596 -3.52 6.32 22.30
N GLY A 597 -2.26 5.93 22.49
CA GLY A 597 -1.55 6.06 23.77
C GLY A 597 -2.21 5.29 24.91
N THR A 598 -2.89 4.18 24.59
CA THR A 598 -3.67 3.37 25.53
C THR A 598 -4.82 4.16 26.17
N THR A 599 -5.57 4.94 25.37
CA THR A 599 -6.75 5.68 25.85
C THR A 599 -8.02 5.14 25.19
N PHE A 600 -9.03 4.81 26.00
CA PHE A 600 -10.26 4.16 25.50
C PHE A 600 -11.49 5.02 25.71
N ALA A 601 -12.35 5.07 24.69
CA ALA A 601 -13.72 5.54 24.80
C ALA A 601 -14.67 4.34 24.80
N THR A 602 -15.48 4.20 25.84
CA THR A 602 -16.49 3.15 25.91
C THR A 602 -17.74 3.54 25.12
N VAL A 603 -18.13 2.70 24.17
CA VAL A 603 -19.31 2.85 23.33
C VAL A 603 -20.24 1.66 23.57
N GLN A 604 -21.47 1.94 23.98
CA GLN A 604 -22.51 0.92 24.07
C GLN A 604 -22.98 0.58 22.66
N THR A 605 -22.76 -0.68 22.22
CA THR A 605 -23.08 -1.09 20.85
C THR A 605 -24.58 -1.31 20.63
N GLY A 606 -25.31 -1.68 21.71
CA GLY A 606 -26.68 -2.18 21.61
C GLY A 606 -26.80 -3.57 20.97
N LEU A 607 -25.68 -4.21 20.62
CA LEU A 607 -25.64 -5.52 19.98
C LEU A 607 -25.73 -6.62 21.03
N GLN A 608 -26.48 -7.68 20.70
CA GLN A 608 -26.61 -8.89 21.50
C GLN A 608 -26.68 -10.10 20.57
N TYR A 609 -25.77 -11.07 20.74
CA TYR A 609 -25.80 -12.27 19.89
C TYR A 609 -26.84 -13.30 20.39
N PRO A 610 -27.41 -14.13 19.49
CA PRO A 610 -28.50 -15.04 19.84
C PRO A 610 -28.12 -16.10 20.88
N GLN A 611 -29.13 -16.63 21.59
CA GLN A 611 -28.93 -17.77 22.48
C GLN A 611 -28.47 -19.00 21.69
N GLY A 612 -27.54 -19.77 22.26
CA GLY A 612 -26.93 -20.93 21.60
C GLY A 612 -25.76 -20.58 20.68
N TRP A 613 -25.49 -19.28 20.47
CA TRP A 613 -24.34 -18.85 19.70
C TRP A 613 -23.14 -18.63 20.62
N ARG A 614 -21.95 -18.94 20.10
CA ARG A 614 -20.65 -18.74 20.74
C ARG A 614 -19.76 -17.95 19.79
N LEU A 615 -19.06 -16.93 20.29
CA LEU A 615 -18.01 -16.24 19.52
C LEU A 615 -16.83 -17.21 19.31
N ILE A 616 -16.35 -17.33 18.07
CA ILE A 616 -15.20 -18.18 17.71
C ILE A 616 -13.93 -17.34 17.59
N GLY A 617 -14.04 -16.11 17.10
CA GLY A 617 -12.90 -15.22 16.92
C GLY A 617 -13.27 -13.97 16.12
N SER A 618 -12.24 -13.22 15.73
CA SER A 618 -12.38 -11.96 15.01
C SER A 618 -11.27 -11.78 13.99
N GLY A 619 -11.58 -11.12 12.88
CA GLY A 619 -10.65 -10.78 11.81
C GLY A 619 -11.41 -10.15 10.65
N ASP A 620 -10.73 -9.56 9.67
CA ASP A 620 -11.37 -8.94 8.51
C ASP A 620 -11.85 -10.02 7.53
N PHE A 621 -13.15 -10.29 7.51
CA PHE A 621 -13.69 -11.30 6.59
C PHE A 621 -14.09 -10.70 5.25
N ASN A 622 -14.34 -9.39 5.13
CA ASN A 622 -14.93 -8.75 3.95
C ASN A 622 -13.95 -7.84 3.16
N ASN A 623 -12.68 -7.84 3.52
CA ASN A 623 -11.61 -7.03 2.96
C ASN A 623 -11.89 -5.51 3.01
N ASP A 624 -12.50 -5.04 4.11
CA ASP A 624 -12.73 -3.61 4.36
C ASP A 624 -11.71 -2.98 5.33
N ASN A 625 -10.70 -3.76 5.72
CA ASN A 625 -9.63 -3.41 6.64
C ASN A 625 -10.08 -3.25 8.09
N LYS A 626 -11.26 -3.77 8.45
CA LYS A 626 -11.80 -3.74 9.80
C LYS A 626 -12.06 -5.15 10.29
N ALA A 627 -11.84 -5.38 11.58
CA ALA A 627 -12.12 -6.67 12.17
C ALA A 627 -13.63 -6.91 12.27
N ASP A 628 -14.05 -8.10 11.89
CA ASP A 628 -15.41 -8.59 12.07
C ASP A 628 -15.48 -9.64 13.19
N LEU A 629 -16.70 -10.06 13.54
CA LEU A 629 -16.93 -11.06 14.59
C LEU A 629 -17.52 -12.35 14.00
N ALA A 630 -16.87 -13.49 14.27
CA ALA A 630 -17.35 -14.80 13.84
C ALA A 630 -17.98 -15.59 14.98
N PHE A 631 -19.10 -16.24 14.70
CA PHE A 631 -19.91 -16.99 15.65
C PHE A 631 -20.22 -18.39 15.15
N ASN A 632 -20.26 -19.36 16.07
CA ASN A 632 -20.82 -20.69 15.83
C ASN A 632 -22.19 -20.78 16.51
N ASN A 633 -23.11 -21.54 15.93
CA ASN A 633 -24.36 -21.89 16.59
C ASN A 633 -24.26 -23.31 17.18
N ASP A 634 -23.79 -23.41 18.43
CA ASP A 634 -23.65 -24.69 19.14
C ASP A 634 -25.00 -25.37 19.43
N GLY A 635 -26.11 -24.63 19.31
CA GLY A 635 -27.49 -25.14 19.50
C GLY A 635 -28.16 -25.70 18.25
N ALA A 636 -27.52 -25.65 17.08
CA ALA A 636 -28.10 -26.15 15.83
C ALA A 636 -28.02 -27.69 15.74
N LEU A 637 -29.16 -28.34 15.46
CA LEU A 637 -29.24 -29.80 15.28
C LEU A 637 -28.98 -30.25 13.82
N LEU A 638 -28.68 -29.30 12.90
CA LEU A 638 -28.42 -29.51 11.48
C LEU A 638 -27.21 -28.65 11.05
N LEU A 639 -26.61 -28.99 9.90
CA LEU A 639 -25.49 -28.27 9.24
C LEU A 639 -25.63 -26.74 9.44
N SER A 640 -24.88 -26.18 10.38
CA SER A 640 -24.89 -24.74 10.63
C SER A 640 -23.54 -24.16 10.23
N ALA A 641 -23.57 -23.39 9.14
CA ALA A 641 -22.49 -22.51 8.76
C ALA A 641 -22.11 -21.59 9.93
N ALA A 642 -20.82 -21.31 10.09
CA ALA A 642 -20.39 -20.24 10.98
C ALA A 642 -20.94 -18.91 10.46
N THR A 643 -21.39 -18.03 11.35
CA THR A 643 -21.94 -16.73 10.98
C THR A 643 -20.95 -15.64 11.31
N VAL A 644 -20.67 -14.77 10.35
CA VAL A 644 -19.85 -13.56 10.56
C VAL A 644 -20.77 -12.35 10.61
N TRP A 645 -20.58 -11.49 11.61
CA TRP A 645 -21.12 -10.15 11.62
C TRP A 645 -20.05 -9.22 11.11
N THR A 646 -20.28 -8.59 9.95
CA THR A 646 -19.37 -7.57 9.46
C THR A 646 -19.55 -6.28 10.25
N MET A 647 -18.46 -5.63 10.64
CA MET A 647 -18.44 -4.57 11.64
C MET A 647 -17.89 -3.24 11.08
N ASP A 648 -18.31 -2.14 11.68
CA ASP A 648 -17.70 -0.82 11.54
C ASP A 648 -17.64 -0.17 12.93
N GLY A 649 -16.47 -0.27 13.55
CA GLY A 649 -16.27 -0.04 14.98
C GLY A 649 -17.20 -0.92 15.82
N GLY A 650 -17.99 -0.29 16.69
CA GLY A 650 -18.98 -0.99 17.52
C GLY A 650 -20.27 -1.38 16.79
N GLY A 651 -20.46 -0.99 15.52
CA GLY A 651 -21.69 -1.23 14.77
C GLY A 651 -21.61 -2.47 13.89
N ARG A 652 -22.68 -3.27 13.84
CA ARG A 652 -22.84 -4.34 12.84
C ARG A 652 -23.41 -3.76 11.55
N ILE A 653 -22.70 -3.88 10.45
CA ILE A 653 -23.09 -3.38 9.13
C ILE A 653 -23.64 -4.48 8.21
N GLY A 654 -23.40 -5.75 8.53
CA GLY A 654 -23.84 -6.85 7.69
C GLY A 654 -23.71 -8.22 8.35
N THR A 655 -23.97 -9.26 7.56
CA THR A 655 -23.84 -10.65 8.00
C THR A 655 -23.50 -11.55 6.83
N GLN A 656 -22.59 -12.48 7.08
CA GLN A 656 -22.15 -13.48 6.12
C GLN A 656 -22.24 -14.87 6.77
N SER A 657 -22.27 -15.91 5.95
CA SER A 657 -22.24 -17.30 6.40
C SER A 657 -21.08 -18.02 5.73
N ILE A 658 -20.26 -18.67 6.55
CA ILE A 658 -19.11 -19.46 6.10
C ILE A 658 -19.48 -20.93 6.24
N SER A 659 -19.58 -21.61 5.10
CA SER A 659 -19.75 -23.06 5.09
C SER A 659 -18.43 -23.74 5.48
N GLY A 660 -18.55 -24.75 6.33
CA GLY A 660 -17.47 -25.66 6.70
C GLY A 660 -17.39 -26.87 5.77
N PRO A 661 -16.69 -27.94 6.19
CA PRO A 661 -16.56 -29.17 5.41
C PRO A 661 -17.91 -29.88 5.17
N LEU A 662 -18.06 -30.57 4.04
CA LEU A 662 -19.19 -31.50 3.81
C LEU A 662 -19.21 -32.52 4.97
N LEU A 663 -20.26 -32.51 5.79
CA LEU A 663 -20.36 -33.09 7.15
C LEU A 663 -19.96 -32.15 8.31
N GLU A 664 -20.45 -30.91 8.29
CA GLU A 664 -20.27 -29.91 9.38
C GLU A 664 -20.70 -30.42 10.76
N LEU A 665 -21.63 -31.38 10.85
CA LEU A 665 -22.05 -32.00 12.11
C LEU A 665 -20.92 -32.70 12.89
N LEU A 666 -19.80 -33.01 12.21
CA LEU A 666 -18.62 -33.63 12.83
C LEU A 666 -17.49 -32.63 13.08
N HIS A 667 -17.60 -31.38 12.61
CA HIS A 667 -16.52 -30.40 12.67
C HIS A 667 -16.96 -29.13 13.42
N SER A 668 -16.15 -28.70 14.39
CA SER A 668 -16.35 -27.44 15.11
C SER A 668 -15.30 -26.42 14.66
N PRO A 669 -15.69 -25.17 14.40
CA PRO A 669 -14.72 -24.12 14.13
C PRO A 669 -13.98 -23.80 15.44
N VAL A 670 -12.66 -23.84 15.35
CA VAL A 670 -11.77 -23.66 16.50
C VAL A 670 -11.01 -22.35 16.43
N ALA A 671 -10.64 -21.85 15.26
CA ALA A 671 -9.87 -20.61 15.15
C ALA A 671 -10.31 -19.78 13.96
N VAL A 672 -10.16 -18.47 14.10
CA VAL A 672 -10.29 -17.48 13.04
C VAL A 672 -8.98 -16.75 12.97
N ASP A 673 -8.32 -16.84 11.83
CA ASP A 673 -7.08 -16.13 11.58
C ASP A 673 -6.79 -16.02 10.09
N ARG A 674 -5.76 -15.28 9.72
CA ARG A 674 -5.36 -15.00 8.33
C ARG A 674 -4.51 -16.13 7.75
N TYR A 675 -5.07 -17.33 7.63
CA TYR A 675 -4.35 -18.48 7.04
C TYR A 675 -4.11 -18.37 5.53
N GLY A 676 -4.71 -17.39 4.84
CA GLY A 676 -4.49 -17.16 3.41
C GLY A 676 -5.00 -15.80 2.95
N GLY A 677 -4.24 -15.14 2.08
CA GLY A 677 -4.61 -13.87 1.46
C GLY A 677 -4.69 -12.70 2.43
N ALA A 678 -5.55 -11.72 2.13
CA ALA A 678 -5.76 -10.48 2.89
C ALA A 678 -6.72 -10.61 4.08
N THR A 679 -7.54 -11.66 4.06
CA THR A 679 -8.78 -11.77 4.81
C THR A 679 -8.76 -12.96 5.76
N ALA A 680 -9.53 -12.87 6.83
CA ALA A 680 -9.75 -13.92 7.81
C ALA A 680 -10.32 -15.18 7.16
N SER A 681 -9.76 -16.30 7.61
CA SER A 681 -10.14 -17.67 7.26
C SER A 681 -10.54 -18.42 8.52
N MET A 682 -11.14 -19.60 8.35
CA MET A 682 -11.64 -20.39 9.49
C MET A 682 -11.02 -21.77 9.53
N LEU A 683 -10.53 -22.15 10.71
CA LEU A 683 -9.99 -23.47 11.00
C LEU A 683 -11.03 -24.32 11.73
N TRP A 684 -11.21 -25.55 11.27
CA TRP A 684 -12.19 -26.50 11.77
C TRP A 684 -11.51 -27.77 12.26
N THR A 685 -12.01 -28.36 13.34
CA THR A 685 -11.54 -29.66 13.85
C THR A 685 -12.70 -30.61 14.04
N SER A 686 -12.46 -31.93 13.98
CA SER A 686 -13.47 -32.95 14.29
C SER A 686 -13.15 -33.77 15.53
N SER A 687 -14.16 -34.46 16.07
CA SER A 687 -13.96 -35.49 17.10
C SER A 687 -13.09 -36.66 16.62
N LEU A 688 -12.97 -36.84 15.30
CA LEU A 688 -12.08 -37.82 14.67
C LEU A 688 -10.63 -37.34 14.56
N ARG A 689 -10.38 -36.08 14.93
CA ARG A 689 -9.08 -35.38 14.88
C ARG A 689 -8.63 -35.03 13.46
N ASP A 690 -9.60 -34.73 12.62
CA ASP A 690 -9.37 -34.13 11.30
C ASP A 690 -9.32 -32.62 11.44
N MET A 691 -8.58 -31.98 10.54
CA MET A 691 -8.45 -30.54 10.45
C MET A 691 -8.79 -30.08 9.04
N TRP A 692 -9.61 -29.05 8.96
CA TRP A 692 -10.01 -28.43 7.71
C TRP A 692 -9.89 -26.93 7.83
N MET A 693 -9.70 -26.27 6.69
CA MET A 693 -9.58 -24.84 6.61
C MET A 693 -10.49 -24.31 5.52
N SER A 694 -11.41 -23.42 5.88
CA SER A 694 -12.20 -22.62 4.94
C SER A 694 -11.42 -21.35 4.67
N LEU A 695 -10.68 -21.35 3.56
CA LEU A 695 -9.83 -20.26 3.12
C LEU A 695 -10.64 -19.23 2.35
N ASN A 696 -10.54 -17.98 2.77
CA ASN A 696 -11.09 -16.86 2.04
C ASN A 696 -10.20 -16.54 0.83
N ASP A 697 -10.79 -16.30 -0.33
CA ASP A 697 -10.03 -15.98 -1.56
C ASP A 697 -9.53 -14.52 -1.64
N GLY A 698 -9.72 -13.77 -0.56
CA GLY A 698 -9.36 -12.35 -0.45
C GLY A 698 -10.47 -11.40 -0.89
N THR A 699 -11.62 -11.91 -1.35
CA THR A 699 -12.79 -11.08 -1.70
C THR A 699 -13.75 -10.90 -0.54
N GLY A 700 -13.68 -11.80 0.45
CA GLY A 700 -14.62 -11.84 1.54
C GLY A 700 -16.01 -12.39 1.24
N GLU A 701 -16.19 -12.94 0.05
CA GLU A 701 -17.46 -13.54 -0.38
C GLU A 701 -17.33 -15.04 -0.61
N ASN A 702 -16.14 -15.54 -0.97
CA ASN A 702 -15.93 -16.92 -1.35
C ASN A 702 -14.92 -17.63 -0.45
N TYR A 703 -15.27 -18.87 -0.08
CA TYR A 703 -14.42 -19.74 0.72
C TYR A 703 -14.16 -21.06 0.01
N THR A 704 -12.90 -21.48 0.01
CA THR A 704 -12.50 -22.83 -0.40
C THR A 704 -12.17 -23.66 0.83
N THR A 705 -12.92 -24.73 1.06
CA THR A 705 -12.73 -25.60 2.23
C THR A 705 -11.92 -26.83 1.87
N THR A 706 -10.75 -26.98 2.50
CA THR A 706 -9.83 -28.10 2.24
C THR A 706 -9.37 -28.75 3.54
N SER A 707 -9.14 -30.07 3.50
CA SER A 707 -8.47 -30.78 4.58
C SER A 707 -7.01 -30.33 4.65
N VAL A 708 -6.46 -30.24 5.86
CA VAL A 708 -5.09 -29.80 6.07
C VAL A 708 -4.34 -30.77 6.99
N LEU A 709 -3.18 -31.25 6.52
CA LEU A 709 -2.29 -32.13 7.28
C LEU A 709 -1.38 -31.27 8.17
N THR A 710 -1.50 -31.43 9.49
CA THR A 710 -0.85 -30.52 10.46
C THR A 710 0.19 -31.21 11.34
N TYR A 711 0.47 -32.51 11.11
CA TYR A 711 1.49 -33.23 11.86
C TYR A 711 2.75 -33.51 11.01
N PRO A 712 3.98 -33.30 11.54
CA PRO A 712 5.20 -33.52 10.78
C PRO A 712 5.29 -34.96 10.27
N ALA A 713 5.52 -35.13 8.97
CA ALA A 713 5.48 -36.40 8.23
C ALA A 713 6.54 -37.46 8.63
N GLY A 714 7.26 -37.27 9.74
CA GLY A 714 8.36 -38.13 10.18
C GLY A 714 8.03 -39.12 11.31
N SER A 715 6.80 -39.19 11.81
CA SER A 715 6.44 -40.06 12.94
C SER A 715 5.87 -41.41 12.47
N PRO A 716 6.51 -42.56 12.75
CA PRO A 716 5.94 -43.87 12.43
C PRO A 716 4.64 -44.10 13.23
N GLY A 717 3.52 -44.35 12.53
CA GLY A 717 2.24 -44.71 13.15
C GLY A 717 1.04 -43.78 12.89
N SER A 718 1.22 -42.68 12.15
CA SER A 718 0.13 -41.75 11.81
C SER A 718 -0.51 -42.06 10.44
N PHE A 719 -1.23 -43.18 10.34
CA PHE A 719 -2.18 -43.36 9.24
C PHE A 719 -3.54 -42.78 9.67
N TYR A 720 -3.95 -41.68 8.99
CA TYR A 720 -5.29 -41.05 8.98
C TYR A 720 -5.75 -40.13 10.13
N ARG A 721 -4.89 -39.36 10.83
CA ARG A 721 -5.37 -38.29 11.73
C ARG A 721 -4.45 -37.07 11.68
N ASN A 722 -5.04 -35.88 11.49
CA ASN A 722 -4.29 -34.64 11.25
C ASN A 722 -3.57 -34.13 12.52
N TYR A 723 -4.09 -34.44 13.73
CA TYR A 723 -3.40 -34.15 15.00
C TYR A 723 -3.61 -35.23 16.10
N PRO A 724 -2.71 -35.35 17.11
CA PRO A 724 -2.78 -36.43 18.11
C PRO A 724 -3.81 -36.17 19.22
N ALA A 725 -4.24 -37.22 19.91
CA ALA A 725 -5.18 -37.09 21.03
C ALA A 725 -4.62 -36.26 22.19
N GLY A 726 -5.46 -35.43 22.79
CA GLY A 726 -5.15 -34.60 23.96
C GLY A 726 -4.44 -33.30 23.65
N TRP A 727 -4.21 -32.98 22.36
CA TRP A 727 -3.68 -31.69 21.95
C TRP A 727 -4.81 -30.68 21.78
N THR A 728 -4.56 -29.45 22.23
CA THR A 728 -5.46 -28.31 22.08
C THR A 728 -4.84 -27.30 21.14
N VAL A 729 -5.62 -26.81 20.18
CA VAL A 729 -5.23 -25.74 19.25
C VAL A 729 -5.44 -24.40 19.94
N PHE A 730 -4.47 -23.50 19.83
CA PHE A 730 -4.68 -22.11 20.24
C PHE A 730 -5.48 -21.37 19.18
N THR A 731 -6.44 -20.58 19.61
CA THR A 731 -7.52 -20.05 18.76
C THR A 731 -7.45 -18.55 18.54
N GLY A 732 -6.45 -17.86 19.10
CA GLY A 732 -6.13 -16.49 18.75
C GLY A 732 -6.98 -15.37 19.39
N ALA A 733 -7.99 -15.66 20.21
CA ALA A 733 -8.75 -14.62 20.91
C ALA A 733 -8.93 -15.01 22.38
N PRO A 734 -9.26 -14.08 23.31
CA PRO A 734 -9.76 -14.49 24.61
C PRO A 734 -11.08 -15.24 24.42
N LEU A 735 -11.00 -16.56 24.30
CA LEU A 735 -12.13 -17.47 24.47
C LEU A 735 -12.15 -17.90 25.94
N ALA A 736 -12.71 -17.07 26.82
CA ALA A 736 -13.18 -17.54 28.11
C ALA A 736 -14.48 -18.38 27.90
N PRO A 737 -14.70 -19.41 28.73
CA PRO A 737 -15.27 -20.72 28.35
C PRO A 737 -16.70 -20.72 27.82
#